data_AF-A0A2W2B6Q2-F1
#
_entry.id   AF-A0A2W2B6Q2-F1
#
_cell.length_a   1.000
_cell.length_b   1.000
_cell.length_c   1.000
_cell.angle_alpha   90.00
_cell.angle_beta   90.00
_cell.angle_gamma   90.00
#
_symmetry.space_group_name_H-M   'P 1'
#
loop_
_entity.id
_entity.type
_entity.pdbx_description
1 polymer ?
#
loop_
_entity_poly.entity_id
_entity_poly.type
_entity_poly.pdbx_seq_one_letter_code
_entity_poly.pdbx_strand_id
1 'polypeptide(L)'
;MQAFFVSVYDFFRRYKALCWILFFSSLALWGFLTSRIKFQEDITSMLPDSKAIKAMNDVISHTQAGEQVIFMMSFKDSSVINPDSLISAANVFQDQMLQTCKPWIDTISLQMGSGYEEAMVDIFQNNTPLFLTENDYRQLDTLLQPEHIRATLEMNRKILLSPASVVYKQMVAQDPVGVSRLVWAKLATLKFDPGYETYDGYLFSGNQRNLTFFLKPKYKAAETGKNSKFFTELNTLIDSWQAKHEGISLTYFGGPAVAAGNAMQMRTDTIVTLSVTIILLLALTYYFFRRKRTPLLLLVPVVYGAAMGLGVVYLVQGSISVIALGAGAIILGIAIDYSIHFLSHARHADDLRSTIHELAFPLTIGSFTTIAAFLSLRFVATPILKDLGLFAAASLTGAALCTLVFLPHFPLGIKHNDDRPTIFDKMGRWHPEKNKWLVLLIVLLTPVMLYFSFGVQFDSDLMHLNYLSPRMEKAQDEVSKANAYALSSVFLVANENNEEKALQQLETLTPTLDSLKAKGWVRSANNPTALIPSLQEQERRIARWQNFWTDARIQSVMQSVNSAAKEFGYTAGAFDHYSETLKQSFHPLDSSSVTLLKSFYPGGFSAGKNSHYAIAAIKVPAEHRKEVFNALSHQHAVKVTDKQEGAVQLVKVLNNDFNNIAIYSTFIVFFALLIGYGRIELALISFLPMAISWIWILGLMSLLGLKFNIVNIIISTLIFGLGDDYSIFTMDGLIEKYKHGTHKLESVRAAVYLSVLTVLIGLGVLLLAKHPALRSIAVISVTGMICVLFISQTLQPFLFNWFIQNRADKGFQPFTLRSFFISVFAFAYFFTGSLVLTILGFIFTKMWPFGKERGRYYFHVWLSRYTWSMMYIMGNVRKRVINRQLGDFSKPAVYIANHASFLDILCTTMLHPRLVLLTNKWVWRSPVFGAVVRMAEYYPVAEGVDDSLDQLQSLVDRGYSVLVFPEGTRSYDDKIKRFHKGAFYIAEKLKLDIVPLVLHGIHYTMQKGDWLLKDGTGSIYFNERITPDDARFGTTYSERAKQFGKWMRAQLTDIKTERETPRYFREQLIRSYTYKGPVLEWYCRVKTKLEGYYEQFHTLIPREGKFYDLGCGYGFMTYMLHWAAPKREFIGVDYDDEKIETAQHNFLRDENISFQQGDLTQFTPEACDGIIISDVLHYLVPEQQESLLERCLAALNNGGTLIIRDGVAELQDRHKRTKLTEVFSTRIFKFNKTQNDLHFISRAFLEGFAKKHGLEIQTLDFAKYTSNLIFVLRKK
;
A
#
# COMPACT_ATOMS: atom_id res chain seq x y z
N MET A 1 8.44 12.41 20.12
CA MET A 1 9.38 12.61 18.99
C MET A 1 9.91 14.05 18.96
N GLN A 2 9.05 15.07 18.88
CA GLN A 2 9.46 16.48 18.81
C GLN A 2 10.44 16.90 19.93
N ALA A 3 10.07 16.68 21.19
CA ALA A 3 10.94 16.97 22.33
C ALA A 3 12.30 16.24 22.31
N PHE A 4 12.36 15.03 21.74
CA PHE A 4 13.60 14.26 21.63
C PHE A 4 14.57 14.92 20.65
N PHE A 5 14.13 15.21 19.42
CA PHE A 5 14.99 15.84 18.41
C PHE A 5 15.39 17.27 18.78
N VAL A 6 14.48 18.04 19.40
CA VAL A 6 14.82 19.36 19.95
C VAL A 6 15.90 19.24 21.04
N SER A 7 15.79 18.26 21.94
CA SER A 7 16.82 18.04 22.97
C SER A 7 18.16 17.61 22.38
N VAL A 8 18.16 16.80 21.33
CA VAL A 8 19.38 16.40 20.60
C VAL A 8 20.04 17.60 19.95
N TYR A 9 19.25 18.46 19.30
CA TYR A 9 19.73 19.71 18.72
C TYR A 9 20.32 20.65 19.78
N ASP A 10 19.62 20.86 20.89
CA ASP A 10 20.10 21.73 21.98
C ASP A 10 21.41 21.18 22.59
N PHE A 11 21.52 19.86 22.73
CA PHE A 11 22.75 19.19 23.16
C PHE A 11 23.92 19.42 22.20
N PHE A 12 23.75 19.17 20.89
CA PHE A 12 24.83 19.37 19.92
C PHE A 12 25.14 20.84 19.65
N ARG A 13 24.17 21.74 19.83
CA ARG A 13 24.39 23.18 19.80
C ARG A 13 25.33 23.62 20.93
N ARG A 14 25.24 23.00 22.10
CA ARG A 14 26.17 23.20 23.24
C ARG A 14 27.53 22.54 23.00
N TYR A 15 27.57 21.36 22.40
CA TYR A 15 28.79 20.58 22.14
C TYR A 15 29.11 20.43 20.65
N LYS A 16 29.34 21.54 19.95
CA LYS A 16 29.54 21.56 18.49
C LYS A 16 30.70 20.69 18.00
N ALA A 17 31.81 20.68 18.73
CA ALA A 17 32.97 19.85 18.37
C ALA A 17 32.62 18.36 18.38
N LEU A 18 31.86 17.90 19.39
CA LEU A 18 31.38 16.53 19.47
C LEU A 18 30.45 16.19 18.30
N CYS A 19 29.54 17.10 17.92
CA CYS A 19 28.66 16.91 16.77
C CYS A 19 29.46 16.65 15.49
N TRP A 20 30.47 17.48 15.19
CA TRP A 20 31.31 17.32 14.00
C TRP A 20 32.18 16.07 14.05
N ILE A 21 32.77 15.75 15.22
CA ILE A 21 33.53 14.51 15.42
C ILE A 21 32.65 13.29 15.15
N LEU A 22 31.43 13.25 15.67
CA LEU A 22 30.49 12.15 15.45
C LEU A 22 30.05 12.07 13.98
N PHE A 23 29.77 13.20 13.34
CA PHE A 23 29.41 13.23 11.93
C PHE A 23 30.53 12.66 11.05
N PHE A 24 31.76 13.20 11.16
CA PHE A 24 32.88 12.75 10.33
C PHE A 24 33.37 11.34 10.68
N SER A 25 33.38 10.95 11.96
CA SER A 25 33.78 9.59 12.35
C SER A 25 32.77 8.54 11.89
N SER A 26 31.46 8.80 12.01
CA SER A 26 30.43 7.90 11.48
C SER A 26 30.46 7.83 9.96
N LEU A 27 30.63 8.96 9.26
CA LEU A 27 30.77 8.97 7.81
C LEU A 27 32.02 8.20 7.34
N ALA A 28 33.16 8.36 8.03
CA ALA A 28 34.38 7.61 7.74
C ALA A 28 34.21 6.11 7.99
N LEU A 29 33.51 5.72 9.06
CA LEU A 29 33.18 4.32 9.35
C LEU A 29 32.30 3.72 8.25
N TRP A 30 31.23 4.42 7.85
CA TRP A 30 30.37 3.97 6.75
C TRP A 30 31.11 3.91 5.42
N GLY A 31 31.99 4.86 5.14
CA GLY A 31 32.88 4.84 3.97
C GLY A 31 33.84 3.66 3.98
N PHE A 32 34.44 3.34 5.13
CA PHE A 32 35.31 2.16 5.29
C PHE A 32 34.54 0.86 5.03
N LEU A 33 33.36 0.69 5.62
CA LEU A 33 32.52 -0.50 5.39
C LEU A 33 32.09 -0.62 3.93
N THR A 34 31.71 0.51 3.31
CA THR A 34 31.37 0.58 1.89
C THR A 34 32.53 0.13 1.01
N SER A 35 33.78 0.48 1.34
CA SER A 35 34.97 0.06 0.56
C SER A 35 35.20 -1.46 0.54
N ARG A 36 34.56 -2.21 1.44
CA ARG A 36 34.67 -3.68 1.54
C ARG A 36 33.56 -4.43 0.82
N ILE A 37 32.55 -3.74 0.27
CA ILE A 37 31.43 -4.37 -0.41
C ILE A 37 31.87 -5.02 -1.73
N LYS A 38 31.33 -6.22 -2.01
CA LYS A 38 31.53 -6.90 -3.30
C LYS A 38 30.34 -6.65 -4.22
N PHE A 39 30.60 -6.35 -5.48
CA PHE A 39 29.56 -6.18 -6.48
C PHE A 39 29.26 -7.51 -7.17
N GLN A 40 27.98 -7.91 -7.18
CA GLN A 40 27.51 -9.11 -7.86
C GLN A 40 26.92 -8.76 -9.22
N GLU A 41 27.47 -9.34 -10.28
CA GLU A 41 27.09 -9.10 -11.68
C GLU A 41 26.31 -10.28 -12.29
N ASP A 42 25.95 -11.27 -11.48
CA ASP A 42 25.25 -12.49 -11.88
C ASP A 42 23.73 -12.27 -11.98
N ILE A 43 23.17 -12.33 -13.20
CA ILE A 43 21.73 -12.18 -13.47
C ILE A 43 20.92 -13.44 -13.05
N THR A 44 21.52 -14.62 -12.96
CA THR A 44 20.81 -15.83 -12.53
C THR A 44 20.51 -15.83 -11.03
N SER A 45 21.29 -15.07 -10.25
CA SER A 45 21.00 -14.79 -8.83
C SER A 45 19.71 -13.99 -8.62
N MET A 46 19.13 -13.43 -9.67
CA MET A 46 17.83 -12.73 -9.61
C MET A 46 16.65 -13.68 -9.49
N LEU A 47 16.82 -14.95 -9.84
CA LEU A 47 15.71 -15.89 -9.92
C LEU A 47 15.33 -16.42 -8.51
N PRO A 48 14.03 -16.53 -8.20
CA PRO A 48 13.58 -17.09 -6.92
C PRO A 48 13.87 -18.59 -6.83
N ASP A 49 14.11 -19.04 -5.59
CA ASP A 49 14.41 -20.43 -5.21
C ASP A 49 13.18 -21.37 -5.32
N SER A 50 12.51 -21.43 -6.47
CA SER A 50 11.43 -22.39 -6.69
C SER A 50 11.95 -23.71 -7.27
N LYS A 51 11.32 -24.83 -6.92
CA LYS A 51 11.68 -26.16 -7.47
C LYS A 51 11.58 -26.19 -9.01
N ALA A 52 10.60 -25.49 -9.60
CA ALA A 52 10.40 -25.37 -11.05
C ALA A 52 11.56 -24.63 -11.73
N ILE A 53 11.91 -23.47 -11.19
CA ILE A 53 12.98 -22.62 -11.72
C ILE A 53 14.35 -23.27 -11.51
N LYS A 54 14.58 -23.96 -10.38
CA LYS A 54 15.80 -24.75 -10.16
C LYS A 54 15.97 -25.82 -11.22
N ALA A 55 14.95 -26.62 -11.49
CA ALA A 55 15.05 -27.63 -12.53
C ALA A 55 15.29 -27.04 -13.93
N MET A 56 14.69 -25.88 -14.26
CA MET A 56 15.00 -25.19 -15.52
C MET A 56 16.46 -24.72 -15.55
N ASN A 57 16.96 -24.11 -14.46
CA ASN A 57 18.35 -23.71 -14.35
C ASN A 57 19.31 -24.91 -14.40
N ASP A 58 18.93 -26.03 -13.81
CA ASP A 58 19.68 -27.28 -13.87
C ASP A 58 19.75 -27.79 -15.31
N VAL A 59 18.64 -27.76 -16.07
CA VAL A 59 18.67 -28.05 -17.51
C VAL A 59 19.59 -27.08 -18.24
N ILE A 60 19.37 -25.77 -18.13
CA ILE A 60 20.13 -24.75 -18.87
C ILE A 60 21.64 -24.83 -18.59
N SER A 61 22.03 -25.07 -17.34
CA SER A 61 23.43 -25.15 -16.92
C SER A 61 24.11 -26.47 -17.29
N HIS A 62 23.36 -27.56 -17.47
CA HIS A 62 23.93 -28.88 -17.74
C HIS A 62 23.76 -29.34 -19.20
N THR A 63 22.80 -28.80 -19.97
CA THR A 63 22.61 -29.19 -21.38
C THR A 63 23.57 -28.51 -22.36
N GLN A 64 24.52 -27.69 -21.89
CA GLN A 64 25.50 -26.88 -22.66
C GLN A 64 24.91 -25.86 -23.66
N ALA A 65 23.70 -26.07 -24.17
CA ALA A 65 23.03 -25.24 -25.17
C ALA A 65 22.75 -23.79 -24.70
N GLY A 66 22.61 -23.56 -23.39
CA GLY A 66 22.40 -22.23 -22.82
C GLY A 66 23.68 -21.40 -22.66
N GLU A 67 24.85 -22.04 -22.72
CA GLU A 67 26.16 -21.41 -22.51
C GLU A 67 26.90 -21.16 -23.83
N GLN A 68 26.37 -21.61 -24.97
CA GLN A 68 26.99 -21.46 -26.27
C GLN A 68 26.56 -20.17 -27.00
N VAL A 69 27.44 -19.72 -27.88
CA VAL A 69 27.20 -18.66 -28.85
C VAL A 69 27.16 -19.30 -30.22
N ILE A 70 26.07 -19.07 -30.94
CA ILE A 70 25.85 -19.55 -32.30
C ILE A 70 26.41 -18.48 -33.24
N PHE A 71 27.26 -18.88 -34.16
CA PHE A 71 27.73 -18.06 -35.26
C PHE A 71 27.08 -18.52 -36.55
N MET A 72 26.74 -17.57 -37.40
CA MET A 72 26.21 -17.83 -38.73
C MET A 72 26.96 -17.00 -39.77
N MET A 73 27.41 -17.68 -40.81
CA MET A 73 28.14 -17.09 -41.92
C MET A 73 27.42 -17.37 -43.24
N SER A 74 27.20 -16.33 -44.03
CA SER A 74 26.50 -16.41 -45.33
C SER A 74 27.00 -15.34 -46.28
N PHE A 75 26.76 -15.50 -47.58
CA PHE A 75 27.00 -14.43 -48.54
C PHE A 75 25.93 -13.33 -48.41
N LYS A 76 26.32 -12.07 -48.57
CA LYS A 76 25.36 -10.95 -48.60
C LYS A 76 24.39 -11.05 -49.79
N ASP A 77 24.87 -11.59 -50.90
CA ASP A 77 24.04 -11.94 -52.04
C ASP A 77 23.40 -13.32 -51.83
N SER A 78 22.10 -13.32 -51.56
CA SER A 78 21.31 -14.53 -51.32
C SER A 78 21.20 -15.50 -52.51
N SER A 79 21.65 -15.08 -53.71
CA SER A 79 21.70 -15.93 -54.90
C SER A 79 22.98 -16.78 -54.99
N VAL A 80 24.02 -16.43 -54.25
CA VAL A 80 25.31 -17.14 -54.25
C VAL A 80 25.30 -18.32 -53.28
N ILE A 81 25.56 -19.51 -53.79
CA ILE A 81 25.71 -20.75 -53.01
C ILE A 81 27.10 -21.31 -53.29
N ASN A 82 28.04 -21.14 -52.35
CA ASN A 82 29.40 -21.69 -52.44
C ASN A 82 29.89 -22.12 -51.04
N PRO A 83 29.58 -23.36 -50.62
CA PRO A 83 29.91 -23.87 -49.30
C PRO A 83 31.42 -23.86 -49.00
N ASP A 84 32.26 -24.23 -49.96
CA ASP A 84 33.72 -24.30 -49.80
C ASP A 84 34.34 -22.94 -49.45
N SER A 85 33.84 -21.88 -50.08
CA SER A 85 34.29 -20.50 -49.79
C SER A 85 33.89 -20.05 -48.38
N LEU A 86 32.70 -20.43 -47.91
CA LEU A 86 32.26 -20.14 -46.54
C LEU A 86 33.07 -20.95 -45.51
N ILE A 87 33.39 -22.21 -45.81
CA ILE A 87 34.27 -23.04 -44.98
C ILE A 87 35.66 -22.41 -44.86
N SER A 88 36.28 -22.03 -45.99
CA SER A 88 37.59 -21.36 -45.99
C SER A 88 37.56 -20.06 -45.19
N ALA A 89 36.52 -19.24 -45.35
CA ALA A 89 36.36 -18.00 -44.61
C ALA A 89 36.19 -18.25 -43.10
N ALA A 90 35.44 -19.28 -42.71
CA ALA A 90 35.23 -19.63 -41.31
C ALA A 90 36.47 -20.19 -40.63
N ASN A 91 37.28 -20.99 -41.32
CA ASN A 91 38.59 -21.45 -40.81
C ASN A 91 39.52 -20.25 -40.57
N VAL A 92 39.61 -19.31 -41.51
CA VAL A 92 40.41 -18.07 -41.34
C VAL A 92 39.91 -17.24 -40.15
N PHE A 93 38.59 -17.14 -39.98
CA PHE A 93 38.01 -16.44 -38.83
C PHE A 93 38.31 -17.15 -37.51
N GLN A 94 38.23 -18.49 -37.47
CA GLN A 94 38.58 -19.28 -36.29
C GLN A 94 40.02 -19.04 -35.84
N ASP A 95 40.98 -19.06 -36.77
CA ASP A 95 42.39 -18.83 -36.46
C ASP A 95 42.63 -17.44 -35.87
N GLN A 96 42.01 -16.40 -36.44
CA GLN A 96 42.10 -15.05 -35.91
C GLN A 96 41.45 -14.94 -34.52
N MET A 97 40.31 -15.60 -34.33
CA MET A 97 39.62 -15.63 -33.04
C MET A 97 40.45 -16.36 -31.97
N LEU A 98 41.17 -17.42 -32.32
CA LEU A 98 42.12 -18.12 -31.43
C LEU A 98 43.42 -17.34 -31.20
N GLN A 99 43.78 -16.38 -32.05
CA GLN A 99 44.92 -15.48 -31.81
C GLN A 99 44.54 -14.31 -30.90
N THR A 100 43.39 -13.68 -31.14
CA THR A 100 42.98 -12.45 -30.44
C THR A 100 42.18 -12.73 -29.16
N CYS A 101 41.27 -13.71 -29.17
CA CYS A 101 40.31 -13.93 -28.09
C CYS A 101 40.53 -15.20 -27.27
N LYS A 102 41.67 -15.90 -27.44
CA LYS A 102 42.01 -17.16 -26.73
C LYS A 102 41.73 -17.18 -25.22
N PRO A 103 42.03 -16.12 -24.44
CA PRO A 103 41.81 -16.14 -22.99
C PRO A 103 40.35 -16.32 -22.57
N TRP A 104 39.42 -16.00 -23.47
CA TRP A 104 37.98 -15.97 -23.23
C TRP A 104 37.22 -17.18 -23.76
N ILE A 105 37.87 -18.05 -24.53
CA ILE A 105 37.24 -19.15 -25.27
C ILE A 105 37.59 -20.48 -24.59
N ASP A 106 36.58 -21.33 -24.39
CA ASP A 106 36.75 -22.72 -23.94
C ASP A 106 36.93 -23.62 -25.16
N THR A 107 35.93 -23.65 -26.04
CA THR A 107 35.92 -24.50 -27.24
C THR A 107 35.24 -23.81 -28.43
N ILE A 108 35.69 -24.11 -29.65
CA ILE A 108 35.06 -23.71 -30.91
C ILE A 108 34.74 -25.00 -31.67
N SER A 109 33.48 -25.22 -31.98
CA SER A 109 32.98 -26.40 -32.71
C SER A 109 32.63 -25.96 -34.13
N LEU A 110 33.62 -25.95 -35.01
CA LEU A 110 33.47 -25.54 -36.42
C LEU A 110 33.21 -26.73 -37.35
N GLN A 111 33.92 -27.84 -37.13
CA GLN A 111 33.73 -29.10 -37.84
C GLN A 111 33.24 -30.16 -36.85
N MET A 112 32.26 -30.95 -37.29
CA MET A 112 31.77 -32.12 -36.58
C MET A 112 32.79 -33.26 -36.75
N GLY A 113 33.20 -33.89 -35.65
CA GLY A 113 34.30 -34.86 -35.64
C GLY A 113 34.11 -35.98 -36.67
N SER A 114 35.04 -36.07 -37.63
CA SER A 114 35.14 -37.18 -38.57
C SER A 114 35.84 -38.36 -37.89
N GLY A 115 35.31 -39.58 -38.07
CA GLY A 115 35.95 -40.82 -37.61
C GLY A 115 35.16 -41.69 -36.62
N TYR A 116 33.98 -41.26 -36.12
CA TYR A 116 33.18 -42.10 -35.22
C TYR A 116 32.16 -43.00 -35.93
N GLU A 117 32.00 -42.85 -37.24
CA GLU A 117 31.01 -43.57 -38.04
C GLU A 117 31.29 -45.08 -38.04
N GLU A 118 32.56 -45.47 -38.18
CA GLU A 118 32.99 -46.87 -38.15
C GLU A 118 32.78 -47.50 -36.76
N ALA A 119 33.16 -46.80 -35.69
CA ALA A 119 32.93 -47.26 -34.31
C ALA A 119 31.42 -47.36 -33.97
N MET A 120 30.58 -46.50 -34.53
CA MET A 120 29.13 -46.62 -34.41
C MET A 120 28.61 -47.85 -35.16
N VAL A 121 29.03 -48.04 -36.42
CA VAL A 121 28.67 -49.22 -37.23
C VAL A 121 28.96 -50.50 -36.45
N ASP A 122 30.14 -50.60 -35.84
CA ASP A 122 30.54 -51.76 -35.04
C ASP A 122 29.65 -51.97 -33.80
N ILE A 123 29.33 -50.90 -33.05
CA ILE A 123 28.45 -50.99 -31.88
C ILE A 123 27.05 -51.47 -32.30
N PHE A 124 26.48 -50.91 -33.36
CA PHE A 124 25.13 -51.27 -33.80
C PHE A 124 25.06 -52.68 -34.36
N GLN A 125 26.04 -53.09 -35.16
CA GLN A 125 26.07 -54.43 -35.73
C GLN A 125 26.19 -55.50 -34.64
N ASN A 126 27.13 -55.34 -33.71
CA ASN A 126 27.37 -56.30 -32.63
C ASN A 126 26.29 -56.31 -31.54
N ASN A 127 25.44 -55.27 -31.47
CA ASN A 127 24.40 -55.14 -30.45
C ASN A 127 23.00 -54.90 -31.03
N THR A 128 22.75 -55.37 -32.27
CA THR A 128 21.49 -55.16 -33.02
C THR A 128 20.22 -55.35 -32.18
N PRO A 129 20.07 -56.41 -31.34
CA PRO A 129 18.88 -56.62 -30.52
C PRO A 129 18.53 -55.46 -29.61
N LEU A 130 19.54 -54.76 -29.08
CA LEU A 130 19.37 -53.68 -28.11
C LEU A 130 18.70 -52.45 -28.71
N PHE A 131 18.67 -52.31 -30.04
CA PHE A 131 18.11 -51.16 -30.74
C PHE A 131 16.76 -51.45 -31.41
N LEU A 132 16.29 -52.70 -31.37
CA LEU A 132 15.00 -53.11 -31.95
C LEU A 132 13.85 -52.94 -30.94
N THR A 133 12.81 -52.22 -31.36
CA THR A 133 11.57 -52.02 -30.60
C THR A 133 10.55 -53.10 -30.96
N GLU A 134 9.48 -53.21 -30.17
CA GLU A 134 8.43 -54.19 -30.43
C GLU A 134 7.77 -54.05 -31.81
N ASN A 135 7.66 -52.81 -32.32
CA ASN A 135 7.11 -52.56 -33.64
C ASN A 135 8.03 -53.06 -34.77
N ASP A 136 9.35 -53.05 -34.57
CA ASP A 136 10.29 -53.54 -35.58
C ASP A 136 10.15 -55.04 -35.81
N TYR A 137 9.85 -55.81 -34.76
CA TYR A 137 9.63 -57.25 -34.90
C TYR A 137 8.42 -57.57 -35.79
N ARG A 138 7.42 -56.68 -35.85
CA ARG A 138 6.31 -56.80 -36.81
C ARG A 138 6.76 -56.53 -38.24
N GLN A 139 7.76 -55.67 -38.44
CA GLN A 139 8.37 -55.42 -39.75
C GLN A 139 9.32 -56.55 -40.16
N LEU A 140 9.99 -57.19 -39.19
CA LEU A 140 10.83 -58.35 -39.44
C LEU A 140 10.05 -59.49 -40.09
N ASP A 141 8.83 -59.79 -39.63
CA ASP A 141 8.01 -60.84 -40.26
C ASP A 141 7.75 -60.57 -41.77
N THR A 142 7.69 -59.30 -42.19
CA THR A 142 7.61 -58.90 -43.61
C THR A 142 8.96 -59.02 -44.33
N LEU A 143 10.03 -58.52 -43.71
CA LEU A 143 11.40 -58.55 -44.29
C LEU A 143 11.91 -59.98 -44.50
N LEU A 144 11.49 -60.92 -43.65
CA LEU A 144 11.90 -62.31 -43.68
C LEU A 144 11.10 -63.17 -44.68
N GLN A 145 10.12 -62.60 -45.40
CA GLN A 145 9.45 -63.32 -46.47
C GLN A 145 10.39 -63.55 -47.66
N PRO A 146 10.31 -64.70 -48.35
CA PRO A 146 11.23 -65.05 -49.45
C PRO A 146 11.35 -63.98 -50.54
N GLU A 147 10.24 -63.34 -50.92
CA GLU A 147 10.21 -62.27 -51.92
C GLU A 147 10.99 -61.02 -51.50
N HIS A 148 10.88 -60.63 -50.22
CA HIS A 148 11.62 -59.48 -49.68
C HIS A 148 13.11 -59.77 -49.51
N ILE A 149 13.47 -61.00 -49.12
CA ILE A 149 14.87 -61.45 -49.04
C ILE A 149 15.51 -61.41 -50.43
N ARG A 150 14.80 -61.92 -51.45
CA ARG A 150 15.23 -61.86 -52.85
C ARG A 150 15.47 -60.42 -53.31
N ALA A 151 14.50 -59.52 -53.10
CA ALA A 151 14.64 -58.11 -53.46
C ALA A 151 15.80 -57.41 -52.71
N THR A 152 16.01 -57.76 -51.45
CA THR A 152 17.09 -57.20 -50.62
C THR A 152 18.47 -57.63 -51.14
N LEU A 153 18.64 -58.91 -51.50
CA LEU A 153 19.89 -59.41 -52.07
C LEU A 153 20.16 -58.83 -53.47
N GLU A 154 19.14 -58.62 -54.29
CA GLU A 154 19.30 -57.93 -55.58
C GLU A 154 19.80 -56.48 -55.38
N MET A 155 19.20 -55.75 -54.43
CA MET A 155 19.61 -54.40 -54.07
C MET A 155 21.04 -54.37 -53.51
N ASN A 156 21.38 -55.31 -52.61
CA ASN A 156 22.71 -55.43 -52.05
C ASN A 156 23.76 -55.69 -53.14
N ARG A 157 23.45 -56.51 -54.15
CA ARG A 157 24.32 -56.72 -55.31
C ARG A 157 24.57 -55.42 -56.08
N LYS A 158 23.54 -54.60 -56.30
CA LYS A 158 23.70 -53.29 -56.95
C LYS A 158 24.62 -52.36 -56.15
N ILE A 159 24.51 -52.36 -54.82
CA ILE A 159 25.38 -51.59 -53.93
C ILE A 159 26.83 -52.10 -54.02
N LEU A 160 27.05 -53.42 -53.99
CA LEU A 160 28.38 -54.03 -54.08
C LEU A 160 29.07 -53.84 -55.44
N LEU A 161 28.31 -53.55 -56.49
CA LEU A 161 28.85 -53.21 -57.82
C LEU A 161 29.13 -51.71 -58.00
N SER A 162 28.79 -50.88 -57.00
CA SER A 162 29.01 -49.43 -57.00
C SER A 162 30.27 -49.05 -56.21
N PRO A 163 30.75 -47.80 -56.33
CA PRO A 163 31.82 -47.27 -55.47
C PRO A 163 31.52 -47.34 -53.97
N ALA A 164 30.24 -47.42 -53.59
CA ALA A 164 29.82 -47.57 -52.19
C ALA A 164 30.18 -48.96 -51.61
N SER A 165 30.56 -49.93 -52.44
CA SER A 165 30.99 -51.27 -52.01
C SER A 165 32.12 -51.26 -50.98
N VAL A 166 33.02 -50.27 -51.02
CA VAL A 166 34.12 -50.12 -50.05
C VAL A 166 33.61 -50.01 -48.61
N VAL A 167 32.47 -49.33 -48.41
CA VAL A 167 31.87 -49.10 -47.08
C VAL A 167 30.85 -50.19 -46.73
N TYR A 168 30.01 -50.58 -47.69
CA TYR A 168 28.86 -51.45 -47.41
C TYR A 168 29.16 -52.95 -47.49
N LYS A 169 30.36 -53.37 -47.93
CA LYS A 169 30.69 -54.80 -48.10
C LYS A 169 30.54 -55.61 -46.82
N GLN A 170 31.07 -55.12 -45.71
CA GLN A 170 30.97 -55.81 -44.41
C GLN A 170 29.52 -55.84 -43.91
N MET A 171 28.80 -54.73 -44.05
CA MET A 171 27.40 -54.63 -43.65
C MET A 171 26.49 -55.61 -44.43
N VAL A 172 26.71 -55.77 -45.73
CA VAL A 172 25.95 -56.73 -46.56
C VAL A 172 26.26 -58.18 -46.18
N ALA A 173 27.53 -58.49 -45.87
CA ALA A 173 27.93 -59.85 -45.49
C ALA A 173 27.35 -60.28 -44.14
N GLN A 174 27.22 -59.35 -43.20
CA GLN A 174 26.70 -59.59 -41.86
C GLN A 174 25.17 -59.52 -41.76
N ASP A 175 24.47 -58.95 -42.74
CA ASP A 175 23.00 -58.83 -42.73
C ASP A 175 22.41 -58.93 -44.15
N PRO A 176 22.22 -60.16 -44.67
CA PRO A 176 21.69 -60.39 -46.01
C PRO A 176 20.20 -60.04 -46.17
N VAL A 177 19.45 -59.94 -45.06
CA VAL A 177 17.99 -59.72 -45.08
C VAL A 177 17.60 -58.28 -44.72
N GLY A 178 18.56 -57.45 -44.29
CA GLY A 178 18.37 -56.01 -44.09
C GLY A 178 17.77 -55.61 -42.73
N VAL A 179 17.93 -56.41 -41.68
CA VAL A 179 17.52 -56.08 -40.30
C VAL A 179 18.16 -54.78 -39.81
N SER A 180 19.46 -54.61 -40.08
CA SER A 180 20.26 -53.44 -39.71
C SER A 180 19.68 -52.14 -40.28
N ARG A 181 18.95 -52.18 -41.40
CA ARG A 181 18.29 -51.00 -41.98
C ARG A 181 17.24 -50.39 -41.04
N LEU A 182 16.59 -51.21 -40.22
CA LEU A 182 15.64 -50.74 -39.20
C LEU A 182 16.35 -49.93 -38.11
N VAL A 183 17.57 -50.34 -37.75
CA VAL A 183 18.42 -49.63 -36.77
C VAL A 183 18.98 -48.35 -37.40
N TRP A 184 19.48 -48.41 -38.65
CA TRP A 184 19.98 -47.24 -39.37
C TRP A 184 18.93 -46.18 -39.65
N ALA A 185 17.68 -46.58 -39.91
CA ALA A 185 16.57 -45.65 -40.05
C ALA A 185 16.37 -44.82 -38.77
N LYS A 186 16.54 -45.43 -37.58
CA LYS A 186 16.45 -44.72 -36.30
C LYS A 186 17.63 -43.78 -36.09
N LEU A 187 18.83 -44.19 -36.50
CA LEU A 187 20.00 -43.30 -36.51
C LEU A 187 19.84 -42.11 -37.45
N ALA A 188 19.21 -42.31 -38.59
CA ALA A 188 18.85 -41.23 -39.49
C ALA A 188 17.85 -40.24 -38.84
N THR A 189 16.93 -40.72 -38.00
CA THR A 189 16.03 -39.84 -37.21
C THR A 189 16.71 -39.14 -36.03
N LEU A 190 17.89 -39.60 -35.64
CA LEU A 190 18.76 -38.96 -34.65
C LEU A 190 19.68 -37.89 -35.26
N LYS A 191 19.66 -37.72 -36.59
CA LYS A 191 20.33 -36.60 -37.25
C LYS A 191 19.80 -35.27 -36.74
N PHE A 192 20.68 -34.27 -36.75
CA PHE A 192 20.45 -32.90 -36.30
C PHE A 192 19.13 -32.32 -36.83
N ASP A 193 18.64 -31.29 -36.15
CA ASP A 193 17.37 -30.61 -36.44
C ASP A 193 17.11 -30.54 -37.97
N PRO A 194 15.97 -31.05 -38.50
CA PRO A 194 15.75 -31.30 -39.93
C PRO A 194 15.92 -30.09 -40.89
N GLY A 195 16.25 -28.91 -40.37
CA GLY A 195 16.68 -27.73 -41.14
C GLY A 195 18.19 -27.60 -41.37
N TYR A 196 19.03 -28.49 -40.83
CA TYR A 196 20.48 -28.49 -41.02
C TYR A 196 20.98 -29.75 -41.74
N GLU A 197 21.97 -29.58 -42.59
CA GLU A 197 22.70 -30.62 -43.31
C GLU A 197 24.20 -30.49 -43.05
N THR A 198 24.93 -31.60 -43.10
CA THR A 198 26.40 -31.59 -42.98
C THR A 198 27.03 -31.61 -44.38
N TYR A 199 27.91 -30.67 -44.66
CA TYR A 199 28.74 -30.63 -45.88
C TYR A 199 30.22 -30.63 -45.46
N ASP A 200 30.97 -31.67 -45.86
CA ASP A 200 32.38 -31.91 -45.47
C ASP A 200 32.66 -31.83 -43.95
N GLY A 201 31.70 -32.30 -43.15
CA GLY A 201 31.76 -32.21 -41.69
C GLY A 201 31.36 -30.85 -41.10
N TYR A 202 31.01 -29.85 -41.91
CA TYR A 202 30.53 -28.54 -41.47
C TYR A 202 29.00 -28.44 -41.50
N LEU A 203 28.41 -27.70 -40.57
CA LEU A 203 26.95 -27.59 -40.43
C LEU A 203 26.39 -26.46 -41.29
N PHE A 204 25.57 -26.80 -42.29
CA PHE A 204 24.89 -25.85 -43.16
C PHE A 204 23.38 -25.90 -42.97
N SER A 205 22.66 -24.79 -43.23
CA SER A 205 21.21 -24.87 -43.43
C SER A 205 20.88 -25.77 -44.62
N GLY A 206 19.71 -26.41 -44.67
CA GLY A 206 19.34 -27.38 -45.73
C GLY A 206 19.30 -26.82 -47.17
N ASN A 207 19.51 -25.52 -47.36
CA ASN A 207 19.71 -24.88 -48.66
C ASN A 207 21.19 -24.54 -48.96
N GLN A 208 22.12 -24.98 -48.11
CA GLN A 208 23.57 -24.77 -48.16
C GLN A 208 24.01 -23.29 -48.20
N ARG A 209 23.15 -22.36 -47.76
CA ARG A 209 23.44 -20.91 -47.77
C ARG A 209 24.11 -20.39 -46.52
N ASN A 210 23.80 -20.98 -45.37
CA ASN A 210 24.24 -20.50 -44.07
C ASN A 210 25.11 -21.56 -43.40
N LEU A 211 26.40 -21.27 -43.25
CA LEU A 211 27.30 -22.05 -42.40
C LEU A 211 27.06 -21.67 -40.95
N THR A 212 26.83 -22.65 -40.08
CA THR A 212 26.60 -22.46 -38.65
C THR A 212 27.67 -23.15 -37.83
N PHE A 213 28.19 -22.48 -36.82
CA PHE A 213 29.14 -23.06 -35.88
C PHE A 213 28.96 -22.52 -34.47
N PHE A 214 29.52 -23.22 -33.49
CA PHE A 214 29.28 -22.93 -32.07
C PHE A 214 30.57 -22.56 -31.36
N LEU A 215 30.46 -21.60 -30.44
CA LEU A 215 31.53 -21.21 -29.54
C LEU A 215 31.03 -21.33 -28.11
N LYS A 216 31.83 -21.96 -27.25
CA LYS A 216 31.61 -21.94 -25.81
C LYS A 216 32.58 -20.95 -25.16
N PRO A 217 32.10 -19.86 -24.54
CA PRO A 217 32.94 -18.98 -23.76
C PRO A 217 33.48 -19.71 -22.52
N LYS A 218 34.63 -19.25 -22.02
CA LYS A 218 35.26 -19.77 -20.81
C LYS A 218 34.46 -19.49 -19.53
N TYR A 219 33.72 -18.39 -19.52
CA TYR A 219 32.90 -17.97 -18.38
C TYR A 219 31.43 -18.26 -18.65
N LYS A 220 30.69 -18.59 -17.59
CA LYS A 220 29.25 -18.90 -17.71
C LYS A 220 28.48 -17.67 -18.19
N ALA A 221 27.32 -17.89 -18.82
CA ALA A 221 26.47 -16.79 -19.33
C ALA A 221 26.16 -15.71 -18.28
N ALA A 222 26.02 -16.12 -17.02
CA ALA A 222 25.70 -15.27 -15.89
C ALA A 222 26.84 -14.33 -15.46
N GLU A 223 28.11 -14.63 -15.79
CA GLU A 223 29.28 -13.80 -15.44
C GLU A 223 29.42 -12.59 -16.39
N THR A 224 28.42 -11.71 -16.37
CA THR A 224 28.22 -10.68 -17.39
C THR A 224 29.37 -9.69 -17.51
N GLY A 225 30.07 -9.31 -16.43
CA GLY A 225 31.20 -8.36 -16.53
C GLY A 225 32.43 -8.92 -17.24
N LYS A 226 32.72 -10.21 -17.10
CA LYS A 226 33.80 -10.87 -17.85
C LYS A 226 33.41 -11.08 -19.30
N ASN A 227 32.19 -11.57 -19.54
CA ASN A 227 31.65 -11.76 -20.88
C ASN A 227 31.53 -10.43 -21.65
N SER A 228 31.20 -9.32 -21.00
CA SER A 228 31.13 -8.00 -21.63
C SER A 228 32.46 -7.58 -22.25
N LYS A 229 33.59 -7.90 -21.60
CA LYS A 229 34.93 -7.64 -22.16
C LYS A 229 35.18 -8.51 -23.39
N PHE A 230 34.91 -9.81 -23.29
CA PHE A 230 35.03 -10.75 -24.40
C PHE A 230 34.21 -10.30 -25.63
N PHE A 231 32.92 -9.98 -25.46
CA PHE A 231 32.08 -9.57 -26.59
C PHE A 231 32.47 -8.21 -27.18
N THR A 232 33.10 -7.33 -26.40
CA THR A 232 33.66 -6.07 -26.93
C THR A 232 34.86 -6.33 -27.84
N GLU A 233 35.79 -7.19 -27.41
CA GLU A 233 36.93 -7.63 -28.22
C GLU A 233 36.46 -8.40 -29.47
N LEU A 234 35.50 -9.32 -29.31
CA LEU A 234 34.92 -10.09 -30.40
C LEU A 234 34.21 -9.21 -31.43
N ASN A 235 33.44 -8.21 -31.02
CA ASN A 235 32.80 -7.27 -31.95
C ASN A 235 33.86 -6.51 -32.76
N THR A 236 34.90 -6.02 -32.10
CA THR A 236 36.02 -5.32 -32.77
C THR A 236 36.71 -6.23 -33.79
N LEU A 237 36.93 -7.49 -33.44
CA LEU A 237 37.49 -8.50 -34.35
C LEU A 237 36.57 -8.74 -35.55
N ILE A 238 35.27 -8.99 -35.33
CA ILE A 238 34.32 -9.25 -36.41
C ILE A 238 34.21 -8.05 -37.34
N ASP A 239 34.13 -6.83 -36.80
CA ASP A 239 34.00 -5.61 -37.62
C ASP A 239 35.26 -5.43 -38.49
N SER A 240 36.45 -5.69 -37.94
CA SER A 240 37.71 -5.66 -38.69
C SER A 240 37.83 -6.78 -39.74
N TRP A 241 37.27 -7.97 -39.45
CA TRP A 241 37.28 -9.11 -40.35
C TRP A 241 36.30 -8.92 -41.50
N GLN A 242 35.07 -8.47 -41.23
CA GLN A 242 34.05 -8.19 -42.23
C GLN A 242 34.44 -7.04 -43.16
N ALA A 243 35.16 -6.03 -42.67
CA ALA A 243 35.71 -4.96 -43.50
C ALA A 243 36.71 -5.49 -44.55
N LYS A 244 37.39 -6.61 -44.28
CA LYS A 244 38.29 -7.28 -45.22
C LYS A 244 37.59 -8.32 -46.12
N HIS A 245 36.36 -8.71 -45.79
CA HIS A 245 35.58 -9.75 -46.47
C HIS A 245 34.18 -9.21 -46.82
N GLU A 246 34.11 -8.12 -47.60
CA GLU A 246 32.87 -7.35 -47.82
C GLU A 246 31.70 -8.18 -48.41
N GLY A 247 31.96 -9.30 -49.08
CA GLY A 247 30.95 -10.20 -49.64
C GLY A 247 30.28 -11.14 -48.63
N ILE A 248 30.82 -11.27 -47.41
CA ILE A 248 30.37 -12.26 -46.41
C ILE A 248 29.75 -11.54 -45.19
N SER A 249 28.58 -12.00 -44.78
CA SER A 249 27.91 -11.64 -43.54
C SER A 249 28.28 -12.65 -42.45
N LEU A 250 28.72 -12.14 -41.30
CA LEU A 250 29.02 -12.93 -40.10
C LEU A 250 28.25 -12.35 -38.91
N THR A 251 27.29 -13.12 -38.40
CA THR A 251 26.48 -12.76 -37.25
C THR A 251 26.64 -13.79 -36.13
N TYR A 252 26.35 -13.38 -34.90
CA TYR A 252 26.34 -14.28 -33.76
C TYR A 252 25.16 -13.99 -32.85
N PHE A 253 24.65 -15.01 -32.18
CA PHE A 253 23.57 -14.91 -31.21
C PHE A 253 23.73 -15.98 -30.12
N GLY A 254 23.45 -15.64 -28.86
CA GLY A 254 23.53 -16.61 -27.77
C GLY A 254 23.22 -16.02 -26.41
N GLY A 255 22.89 -16.89 -25.44
CA GLY A 255 22.57 -16.51 -24.07
C GLY A 255 23.64 -15.62 -23.40
N PRO A 256 24.94 -15.99 -23.44
CA PRO A 256 26.01 -15.18 -22.87
C PRO A 256 26.12 -13.76 -23.48
N ALA A 257 25.90 -13.63 -24.79
CA ALA A 257 25.95 -12.36 -25.50
C ALA A 257 24.81 -11.43 -25.10
N VAL A 258 23.58 -11.97 -25.06
CA VAL A 258 22.39 -11.23 -24.62
C VAL A 258 22.55 -10.77 -23.18
N ALA A 259 22.97 -11.65 -22.26
CA ALA A 259 23.16 -11.30 -20.85
C ALA A 259 24.22 -10.20 -20.65
N ALA A 260 25.36 -10.28 -21.35
CA ALA A 260 26.39 -9.26 -21.31
C ALA A 260 25.92 -7.90 -21.88
N GLY A 261 25.20 -7.92 -23.01
CA GLY A 261 24.63 -6.71 -23.62
C GLY A 261 23.63 -6.00 -22.71
N ASN A 262 22.75 -6.76 -22.04
CA ASN A 262 21.83 -6.23 -21.03
C ASN A 262 22.57 -5.55 -19.87
N ALA A 263 23.52 -6.26 -19.25
CA ALA A 263 24.28 -5.73 -18.12
C ALA A 263 25.05 -4.44 -18.48
N MET A 264 25.70 -4.41 -19.66
CA MET A 264 26.42 -3.24 -20.14
C MET A 264 25.49 -2.05 -20.38
N GLN A 265 24.34 -2.27 -21.02
CA GLN A 265 23.38 -1.19 -21.27
C GLN A 265 22.77 -0.66 -19.97
N MET A 266 22.38 -1.53 -19.03
CA MET A 266 21.85 -1.12 -17.72
C MET A 266 22.86 -0.27 -16.94
N ARG A 267 24.15 -0.66 -16.97
CA ARG A 267 25.22 0.10 -16.29
C ARG A 267 25.40 1.49 -16.90
N THR A 268 25.46 1.58 -18.23
CA THR A 268 25.58 2.86 -18.93
C THR A 268 24.38 3.75 -18.65
N ASP A 269 23.16 3.22 -18.79
CA ASP A 269 21.93 3.96 -18.51
C ASP A 269 21.88 4.44 -17.06
N THR A 270 22.27 3.60 -16.10
CA THR A 270 22.35 3.97 -14.69
C THR A 270 23.27 5.17 -14.47
N ILE A 271 24.50 5.12 -15.00
CA ILE A 271 25.49 6.19 -14.79
C ILE A 271 25.01 7.50 -15.45
N VAL A 272 24.51 7.43 -16.69
CA VAL A 272 24.02 8.59 -17.42
C VAL A 272 22.81 9.21 -16.71
N THR A 273 21.81 8.39 -16.39
CA THR A 273 20.57 8.88 -15.75
C THR A 273 20.81 9.43 -14.35
N LEU A 274 21.68 8.80 -13.55
CA LEU A 274 22.09 9.32 -12.24
C LEU A 274 22.80 10.68 -12.37
N SER A 275 23.72 10.81 -13.34
CA SER A 275 24.47 12.05 -13.56
C SER A 275 23.55 13.20 -13.98
N VAL A 276 22.64 12.95 -14.93
CA VAL A 276 21.64 13.94 -15.37
C VAL A 276 20.70 14.30 -14.22
N THR A 277 20.27 13.32 -13.42
CA THR A 277 19.42 13.57 -12.24
C THR A 277 20.11 14.51 -11.25
N ILE A 278 21.36 14.27 -10.88
CA ILE A 278 22.12 15.15 -9.97
C ILE A 278 22.19 16.57 -10.52
N ILE A 279 22.49 16.74 -11.82
CA ILE A 279 22.57 18.06 -12.46
C ILE A 279 21.23 18.79 -12.40
N LEU A 280 20.14 18.11 -12.77
CA LEU A 280 18.79 18.69 -12.77
C LEU A 280 18.30 19.02 -11.36
N LEU A 281 18.59 18.16 -10.37
CA LEU A 281 18.26 18.43 -8.97
C LEU A 281 19.05 19.62 -8.41
N LEU A 282 20.35 19.71 -8.71
CA LEU A 282 21.16 20.87 -8.32
C LEU A 282 20.64 22.17 -8.96
N ALA A 283 20.25 22.13 -10.24
CA ALA A 283 19.68 23.27 -10.93
C ALA A 283 18.31 23.70 -10.35
N LEU A 284 17.41 22.73 -10.10
CA LEU A 284 16.08 22.99 -9.54
C LEU A 284 16.17 23.58 -8.12
N THR A 285 17.00 22.96 -7.26
CA THR A 285 17.17 23.42 -5.88
C THR A 285 17.88 24.77 -5.83
N TYR A 286 18.82 25.05 -6.75
CA TYR A 286 19.39 26.38 -6.90
C TYR A 286 18.34 27.42 -7.31
N TYR A 287 17.46 27.08 -8.26
CA TYR A 287 16.37 27.96 -8.68
C TYR A 287 15.41 28.30 -7.52
N PHE A 288 15.04 27.30 -6.71
CA PHE A 288 14.11 27.47 -5.59
C PHE A 288 14.73 28.28 -4.43
N PHE A 289 15.93 27.91 -3.98
CA PHE A 289 16.58 28.53 -2.81
C PHE A 289 17.47 29.75 -3.14
N ARG A 290 17.79 29.97 -4.42
CA ARG A 290 18.57 31.10 -4.97
C ARG A 290 19.94 31.31 -4.32
N ARG A 291 20.54 30.26 -3.77
CA ARG A 291 21.78 30.31 -3.01
C ARG A 291 22.72 29.21 -3.45
N LYS A 292 23.93 29.56 -3.85
CA LYS A 292 24.93 28.61 -4.40
C LYS A 292 25.31 27.48 -3.44
N ARG A 293 25.20 27.70 -2.11
CA ARG A 293 25.56 26.71 -1.09
C ARG A 293 24.44 25.71 -0.79
N THR A 294 23.17 26.10 -0.96
CA THR A 294 22.01 25.29 -0.56
C THR A 294 21.90 23.96 -1.31
N PRO A 295 22.09 23.89 -2.64
CA PRO A 295 22.09 22.62 -3.38
C PRO A 295 23.11 21.60 -2.87
N LEU A 296 24.31 22.06 -2.49
CA LEU A 296 25.35 21.18 -1.94
C LEU A 296 24.98 20.68 -0.54
N LEU A 297 24.35 21.51 0.28
CA LEU A 297 23.88 21.12 1.62
C LEU A 297 22.75 20.08 1.56
N LEU A 298 21.88 20.15 0.56
CA LEU A 298 20.82 19.16 0.33
C LEU A 298 21.37 17.77 -0.02
N LEU A 299 22.56 17.68 -0.62
CA LEU A 299 23.21 16.40 -0.92
C LEU A 299 23.89 15.77 0.30
N VAL A 300 24.15 16.51 1.38
CA VAL A 300 24.87 15.99 2.56
C VAL A 300 24.12 14.81 3.20
N PRO A 301 22.83 14.91 3.53
CA PRO A 301 22.09 13.76 4.07
C PRO A 301 21.98 12.60 3.10
N VAL A 302 21.92 12.88 1.79
CA VAL A 302 21.82 11.83 0.77
C VAL A 302 23.13 11.04 0.66
N VAL A 303 24.28 11.71 0.64
CA VAL A 303 25.59 11.06 0.60
C VAL A 303 25.83 10.26 1.90
N TYR A 304 25.45 10.83 3.05
CA TYR A 304 25.51 10.13 4.33
C TYR A 304 24.64 8.86 4.32
N GLY A 305 23.40 8.98 3.84
CA GLY A 305 22.48 7.86 3.67
C GLY A 305 23.01 6.79 2.70
N ALA A 306 23.52 7.18 1.54
CA ALA A 306 24.09 6.24 0.57
C ALA A 306 25.28 5.45 1.16
N ALA A 307 26.18 6.12 1.89
CA ALA A 307 27.30 5.48 2.57
C ALA A 307 26.83 4.52 3.68
N MET A 308 25.85 4.93 4.50
CA MET A 308 25.27 4.07 5.51
C MET A 308 24.56 2.85 4.88
N GLY A 309 23.81 3.06 3.80
CA GLY A 309 23.09 1.99 3.09
C GLY A 309 24.04 0.92 2.56
N LEU A 310 25.09 1.32 1.85
CA LEU A 310 26.11 0.38 1.37
C LEU A 310 26.88 -0.28 2.53
N GLY A 311 27.20 0.47 3.59
CA GLY A 311 27.84 -0.07 4.78
C GLY A 311 26.99 -1.14 5.49
N VAL A 312 25.68 -0.91 5.64
CA VAL A 312 24.74 -1.87 6.24
C VAL A 312 24.58 -3.10 5.35
N VAL A 313 24.47 -2.92 4.03
CA VAL A 313 24.42 -4.04 3.08
C VAL A 313 25.67 -4.92 3.20
N TYR A 314 26.86 -4.32 3.30
CA TYR A 314 28.08 -5.07 3.57
C TYR A 314 28.00 -5.88 4.87
N LEU A 315 27.50 -5.30 5.97
CA LEU A 315 27.39 -5.99 7.26
C LEU A 315 26.39 -7.17 7.25
N VAL A 316 25.30 -7.06 6.48
CA VAL A 316 24.23 -8.07 6.47
C VAL A 316 24.49 -9.19 5.46
N GLN A 317 24.98 -8.86 4.27
CA GLN A 317 25.08 -9.80 3.15
C GLN A 317 26.44 -9.80 2.43
N GLY A 318 27.29 -8.79 2.65
CA GLY A 318 28.65 -8.73 2.09
C GLY A 318 28.76 -8.37 0.60
N SER A 319 27.72 -8.64 -0.20
CA SER A 319 27.63 -8.24 -1.61
C SER A 319 26.33 -7.54 -1.95
N ILE A 320 26.34 -6.76 -3.04
CA ILE A 320 25.14 -6.12 -3.60
C ILE A 320 25.12 -6.30 -5.12
N SER A 321 23.94 -6.54 -5.68
CA SER A 321 23.77 -6.50 -7.13
C SER A 321 24.08 -5.12 -7.72
N VAL A 322 24.88 -5.08 -8.80
CA VAL A 322 25.13 -3.83 -9.55
C VAL A 322 23.82 -3.21 -10.06
N ILE A 323 22.83 -4.04 -10.34
CA ILE A 323 21.53 -3.62 -10.85
C ILE A 323 20.67 -2.97 -9.75
N ALA A 324 20.79 -3.43 -8.49
CA ALA A 324 20.15 -2.77 -7.36
C ALA A 324 20.72 -1.36 -7.13
N LEU A 325 22.02 -1.15 -7.42
CA LEU A 325 22.65 0.18 -7.39
C LEU A 325 22.06 1.13 -8.44
N GLY A 326 21.52 0.60 -9.55
CA GLY A 326 20.84 1.36 -10.60
C GLY A 326 19.60 2.10 -10.12
N ALA A 327 18.90 1.55 -9.12
CA ALA A 327 17.80 2.22 -8.45
C ALA A 327 18.28 3.36 -7.51
N GLY A 328 19.59 3.57 -7.35
CA GLY A 328 20.16 4.67 -6.56
C GLY A 328 19.72 6.06 -7.02
N ALA A 329 19.44 6.26 -8.32
CA ALA A 329 18.87 7.51 -8.83
C ALA A 329 17.46 7.78 -8.27
N ILE A 330 16.67 6.72 -8.06
CA ILE A 330 15.34 6.78 -7.44
C ILE A 330 15.50 7.13 -5.96
N ILE A 331 16.37 6.41 -5.25
CA ILE A 331 16.62 6.64 -3.82
C ILE A 331 17.17 8.05 -3.56
N LEU A 332 18.00 8.58 -4.46
CA LEU A 332 18.49 9.96 -4.42
C LEU A 332 17.34 10.98 -4.44
N GLY A 333 16.36 10.77 -5.33
CA GLY A 333 15.17 11.63 -5.44
C GLY A 333 14.29 11.61 -4.18
N ILE A 334 14.23 10.48 -3.46
CA ILE A 334 13.50 10.36 -2.19
C ILE A 334 14.29 10.95 -1.03
N ALA A 335 15.57 10.61 -0.92
CA ALA A 335 16.40 11.00 0.22
C ALA A 335 16.57 12.53 0.30
N ILE A 336 16.58 13.21 -0.86
CA ILE A 336 16.66 14.67 -0.92
C ILE A 336 15.40 15.34 -0.38
N ASP A 337 14.23 14.69 -0.46
CA ASP A 337 12.94 15.25 -0.02
C ASP A 337 12.96 15.61 1.47
N TYR A 338 13.54 14.76 2.31
CA TYR A 338 13.68 15.05 3.75
C TYR A 338 14.40 16.39 3.99
N SER A 339 15.48 16.62 3.23
CA SER A 339 16.28 17.84 3.33
C SER A 339 15.55 19.05 2.73
N ILE A 340 14.77 18.84 1.66
CA ILE A 340 13.95 19.88 1.04
C ILE A 340 12.84 20.34 1.98
N HIS A 341 12.09 19.42 2.59
CA HIS A 341 11.07 19.74 3.59
C HIS A 341 11.68 20.51 4.76
N PHE A 342 12.83 20.06 5.26
CA PHE A 342 13.56 20.75 6.32
C PHE A 342 13.94 22.19 5.95
N LEU A 343 14.61 22.40 4.81
CA LEU A 343 15.08 23.74 4.42
C LEU A 343 13.95 24.66 3.93
N SER A 344 12.90 24.11 3.33
CA SER A 344 11.74 24.89 2.91
C SER A 344 11.00 25.46 4.11
N HIS A 345 10.86 24.67 5.18
CA HIS A 345 10.26 25.12 6.43
C HIS A 345 11.17 26.10 7.17
N ALA A 346 12.47 25.82 7.21
CA ALA A 346 13.48 26.70 7.81
C ALA A 346 13.56 28.09 7.13
N ARG A 347 13.10 28.22 5.88
CA ARG A 347 13.02 29.52 5.17
C ARG A 347 11.94 30.44 5.74
N HIS A 348 10.86 29.86 6.28
CA HIS A 348 9.68 30.59 6.77
C HIS A 348 9.57 30.60 8.30
N ALA A 349 10.37 29.80 9.00
CA ALA A 349 10.42 29.77 10.46
C ALA A 349 11.36 30.85 11.01
N ASP A 350 11.01 31.39 12.18
CA ASP A 350 11.81 32.40 12.89
C ASP A 350 13.13 31.82 13.43
N ASP A 351 13.11 30.54 13.84
CA ASP A 351 14.29 29.85 14.34
C ASP A 351 14.37 28.36 13.92
N LEU A 352 15.60 27.83 13.98
CA LEU A 352 15.87 26.43 13.66
C LEU A 352 15.29 25.46 14.69
N ARG A 353 15.13 25.91 15.94
CA ARG A 353 14.60 25.07 17.02
C ARG A 353 13.10 24.79 16.79
N SER A 354 12.32 25.79 16.43
CA SER A 354 10.92 25.65 16.03
C SER A 354 10.79 24.80 14.76
N THR A 355 11.67 25.00 13.77
CA THR A 355 11.70 24.17 12.55
C THR A 355 11.80 22.67 12.89
N ILE A 356 12.71 22.30 13.80
CA ILE A 356 12.86 20.90 14.24
C ILE A 356 11.63 20.45 15.02
N HIS A 357 11.09 21.29 15.90
CA HIS A 357 9.90 20.97 16.69
C HIS A 357 8.70 20.62 15.80
N GLU A 358 8.46 21.42 14.76
CA GLU A 358 7.35 21.24 13.83
C GLU A 358 7.57 20.03 12.92
N LEU A 359 8.76 19.88 12.34
CA LEU A 359 9.01 18.82 11.35
C LEU A 359 9.35 17.45 11.95
N ALA A 360 9.75 17.37 13.22
CA ALA A 360 10.15 16.09 13.83
C ALA A 360 9.04 15.03 13.77
N PHE A 361 7.78 15.41 13.92
CA PHE A 361 6.66 14.47 13.81
C PHE A 361 6.43 14.01 12.35
N PRO A 362 6.09 14.91 11.39
CA PRO A 362 5.76 14.48 10.03
C PRO A 362 6.94 13.81 9.33
N LEU A 363 8.18 14.29 9.53
CA LEU A 363 9.37 13.71 8.89
C LEU A 363 9.70 12.33 9.46
N THR A 364 9.54 12.10 10.77
CA THR A 364 9.80 10.78 11.37
C THR A 364 8.73 9.76 10.95
N ILE A 365 7.45 10.14 10.97
CA ILE A 365 6.37 9.22 10.57
C ILE A 365 6.47 8.91 9.08
N GLY A 366 6.68 9.92 8.23
CA GLY A 366 6.84 9.72 6.80
C GLY A 366 8.07 8.87 6.46
N SER A 367 9.25 9.24 6.98
CA SER A 367 10.44 8.41 6.75
C SER A 367 10.25 6.97 7.27
N PHE A 368 9.58 6.77 8.41
CA PHE A 368 9.29 5.42 8.90
C PHE A 368 8.42 4.61 7.95
N THR A 369 7.36 5.19 7.38
CA THR A 369 6.48 4.47 6.46
C THR A 369 7.19 4.15 5.14
N THR A 370 7.97 5.06 4.57
CA THR A 370 8.80 4.78 3.39
C THR A 370 9.84 3.70 3.67
N ILE A 371 10.57 3.80 4.78
CA ILE A 371 11.59 2.81 5.20
C ILE A 371 10.94 1.44 5.38
N ALA A 372 9.80 1.37 6.08
CA ALA A 372 9.10 0.13 6.35
C ALA A 372 8.51 -0.48 5.06
N ALA A 373 8.06 0.34 4.11
CA ALA A 373 7.65 -0.11 2.78
C ALA A 373 8.82 -0.78 2.04
N PHE A 374 10.01 -0.17 1.99
CA PHE A 374 11.19 -0.80 1.39
C PHE A 374 11.65 -2.06 2.15
N LEU A 375 11.57 -2.08 3.48
CA LEU A 375 11.87 -3.29 4.27
C LEU A 375 10.90 -4.44 3.98
N SER A 376 9.67 -4.15 3.56
CA SER A 376 8.71 -5.20 3.19
C SER A 376 9.18 -6.05 2.00
N LEU A 377 10.04 -5.49 1.12
CA LEU A 377 10.67 -6.23 0.02
C LEU A 377 11.58 -7.37 0.52
N ARG A 378 11.97 -7.37 1.80
CA ARG A 378 12.80 -8.45 2.36
C ARG A 378 12.06 -9.78 2.47
N PHE A 379 10.72 -9.75 2.50
CA PHE A 379 9.83 -10.91 2.61
C PHE A 379 9.47 -11.54 1.26
N VAL A 380 9.88 -10.92 0.15
CA VAL A 380 9.69 -11.39 -1.23
C VAL A 380 10.61 -12.57 -1.52
N ALA A 381 10.31 -13.42 -2.50
CA ALA A 381 11.21 -14.54 -2.85
C ALA A 381 12.50 -14.06 -3.55
N THR A 382 12.39 -13.05 -4.40
CA THR A 382 13.43 -12.54 -5.32
C THR A 382 14.61 -11.84 -4.60
N PRO A 383 15.85 -12.32 -4.75
CA PRO A 383 17.04 -11.74 -4.10
C PRO A 383 17.31 -10.27 -4.43
N ILE A 384 17.18 -9.85 -5.69
CA ILE A 384 17.40 -8.44 -6.07
C ILE A 384 16.47 -7.47 -5.34
N LEU A 385 15.23 -7.89 -5.10
CA LEU A 385 14.26 -7.06 -4.38
C LEU A 385 14.63 -6.94 -2.90
N LYS A 386 15.23 -8.00 -2.33
CA LYS A 386 15.79 -7.97 -0.96
C LYS A 386 16.98 -7.02 -0.86
N ASP A 387 17.92 -7.12 -1.82
CA ASP A 387 19.08 -6.22 -1.91
C ASP A 387 18.66 -4.77 -1.99
N LEU A 388 17.74 -4.47 -2.91
CA LEU A 388 17.20 -3.13 -3.12
C LEU A 388 16.46 -2.62 -1.87
N GLY A 389 15.59 -3.44 -1.29
CA GLY A 389 14.84 -3.09 -0.09
C GLY A 389 15.74 -2.75 1.09
N LEU A 390 16.78 -3.55 1.33
CA LEU A 390 17.75 -3.30 2.40
C LEU A 390 18.57 -2.04 2.13
N PHE A 391 19.09 -1.88 0.91
CA PHE A 391 19.86 -0.70 0.51
C PHE A 391 19.03 0.58 0.66
N ALA A 392 17.82 0.61 0.10
CA ALA A 392 16.92 1.75 0.17
C ALA A 392 16.53 2.07 1.62
N ALA A 393 16.09 1.08 2.41
CA ALA A 393 15.70 1.29 3.80
C ALA A 393 16.84 1.85 4.66
N ALA A 394 18.05 1.29 4.54
CA ALA A 394 19.20 1.76 5.28
C ALA A 394 19.67 3.16 4.80
N SER A 395 19.61 3.43 3.49
CA SER A 395 19.93 4.74 2.96
C SER A 395 18.96 5.84 3.37
N LEU A 396 17.66 5.56 3.34
CA LEU A 396 16.64 6.49 3.79
C LEU A 396 16.69 6.71 5.31
N THR A 397 16.99 5.67 6.08
CA THR A 397 17.24 5.80 7.53
C THR A 397 18.41 6.75 7.79
N GLY A 398 19.54 6.55 7.10
CA GLY A 398 20.72 7.41 7.23
C GLY A 398 20.43 8.85 6.79
N ALA A 399 19.68 9.05 5.71
CA ALA A 399 19.28 10.37 5.24
C ALA A 399 18.36 11.08 6.24
N ALA A 400 17.31 10.41 6.75
CA ALA A 400 16.39 10.98 7.72
C ALA A 400 17.09 11.35 9.04
N LEU A 401 17.95 10.47 9.55
CA LEU A 401 18.76 10.75 10.74
C LEU A 401 19.73 11.92 10.51
N CYS A 402 20.41 11.95 9.37
CA CYS A 402 21.30 13.06 9.05
C CYS A 402 20.55 14.39 8.93
N THR A 403 19.35 14.40 8.35
CA THR A 403 18.51 15.59 8.23
C THR A 403 18.02 16.10 9.57
N LEU A 404 17.57 15.23 10.49
CA LEU A 404 17.04 15.67 11.79
C LEU A 404 18.14 15.94 12.83
N VAL A 405 19.30 15.29 12.73
CA VAL A 405 20.37 15.37 13.74
C VAL A 405 21.51 16.30 13.32
N PHE A 406 22.07 16.12 12.12
CA PHE A 406 23.31 16.81 11.73
C PHE A 406 23.07 18.06 10.88
N LEU A 407 22.16 18.00 9.90
CA LEU A 407 21.86 19.10 8.98
C LEU A 407 21.52 20.44 9.69
N PRO A 408 20.79 20.47 10.83
CA PRO A 408 20.47 21.73 11.50
C PRO A 408 21.71 22.49 12.03
N HIS A 409 22.85 21.81 12.17
CA HIS A 409 24.11 22.40 12.63
C HIS A 409 24.99 22.95 11.49
N PHE A 410 24.61 22.72 10.23
CA PHE A 410 25.30 23.30 9.09
C PHE A 410 24.99 24.80 8.95
N PRO A 411 25.86 25.59 8.30
CA PRO A 411 25.61 27.01 8.06
C PRO A 411 24.58 27.21 6.94
N LEU A 412 23.30 26.98 7.26
CA LEU A 412 22.17 27.05 6.31
C LEU A 412 21.92 28.48 5.78
N GLY A 413 22.36 29.49 6.53
CA GLY A 413 22.36 30.90 6.11
C GLY A 413 20.98 31.57 6.10
N ILE A 414 20.00 31.06 6.84
CA ILE A 414 18.62 31.57 6.90
C ILE A 414 18.63 33.07 7.25
N LYS A 415 18.46 33.93 6.25
CA LYS A 415 18.24 35.39 6.38
C LYS A 415 17.12 35.75 5.42
N HIS A 416 16.14 36.49 5.93
CA HIS A 416 14.86 36.88 5.31
C HIS A 416 14.95 37.80 4.05
N ASN A 417 16.10 37.87 3.36
CA ASN A 417 16.39 38.98 2.45
C ASN A 417 15.84 38.86 1.01
N ASP A 418 14.98 37.90 0.68
CA ASP A 418 14.49 37.75 -0.69
C ASP A 418 12.99 37.37 -0.74
N ASP A 419 12.12 38.37 -0.60
CA ASP A 419 10.65 38.27 -0.53
C ASP A 419 9.96 37.94 -1.86
N ARG A 420 10.71 37.69 -2.94
CA ARG A 420 10.10 37.44 -4.25
C ARG A 420 9.49 36.03 -4.30
N PRO A 421 8.16 35.88 -4.42
CA PRO A 421 7.52 34.57 -4.44
C PRO A 421 7.97 33.77 -5.68
N THR A 422 8.36 32.51 -5.45
CA THR A 422 8.64 31.55 -6.52
C THR A 422 7.35 31.07 -7.19
N ILE A 423 7.46 30.34 -8.31
CA ILE A 423 6.30 29.69 -8.94
C ILE A 423 5.63 28.72 -7.96
N PHE A 424 6.42 28.00 -7.16
CA PHE A 424 5.92 27.07 -6.13
C PHE A 424 5.17 27.78 -5.02
N ASP A 425 5.64 28.97 -4.59
CA ASP A 425 4.92 29.79 -3.61
C ASP A 425 3.55 30.26 -4.16
N LYS A 426 3.47 30.56 -5.46
CA LYS A 426 2.20 30.88 -6.14
C LYS A 426 1.28 29.65 -6.25
N MET A 427 1.84 28.47 -6.53
CA MET A 427 1.08 27.22 -6.59
C MET A 427 0.58 26.78 -5.20
N GLY A 428 1.34 27.01 -4.13
CA GLY A 428 0.96 26.71 -2.75
C GLY A 428 -0.31 27.43 -2.30
N ARG A 429 -0.58 28.62 -2.86
CA ARG A 429 -1.81 29.41 -2.64
C ARG A 429 -3.03 28.89 -3.40
N TRP A 430 -2.84 27.95 -4.33
CA TRP A 430 -3.95 27.37 -5.05
C TRP A 430 -4.71 26.39 -4.16
N HIS A 431 -6.05 26.50 -4.15
CA HIS A 431 -6.95 25.71 -3.33
C HIS A 431 -7.81 24.76 -4.19
N PRO A 432 -7.23 23.67 -4.73
CA PRO A 432 -7.97 22.73 -5.58
C PRO A 432 -9.17 22.10 -4.85
N GLU A 433 -9.10 21.93 -3.53
CA GLU A 433 -10.17 21.38 -2.70
C GLU A 433 -11.46 22.22 -2.69
N LYS A 434 -11.36 23.52 -3.02
CA LYS A 434 -12.53 24.42 -3.11
C LYS A 434 -13.25 24.28 -4.45
N ASN A 435 -12.60 23.73 -5.47
CA ASN A 435 -13.20 23.56 -6.78
C ASN A 435 -14.07 22.29 -6.81
N LYS A 436 -15.39 22.48 -6.69
CA LYS A 436 -16.38 21.39 -6.69
C LYS A 436 -16.31 20.51 -7.93
N TRP A 437 -15.89 21.05 -9.08
CA TRP A 437 -15.76 20.29 -10.32
C TRP A 437 -14.60 19.30 -10.28
N LEU A 438 -13.48 19.64 -9.62
CA LEU A 438 -12.35 18.71 -9.44
C LEU A 438 -12.73 17.57 -8.49
N VAL A 439 -13.40 17.89 -7.38
CA VAL A 439 -13.90 16.87 -6.46
C VAL A 439 -14.93 15.96 -7.15
N LEU A 440 -15.85 16.54 -7.93
CA LEU A 440 -16.84 15.78 -8.70
C LEU A 440 -16.18 14.89 -9.75
N LEU A 441 -15.16 15.39 -10.46
CA LEU A 441 -14.36 14.60 -11.39
C LEU A 441 -13.74 13.39 -10.69
N ILE A 442 -13.13 13.58 -9.51
CA ILE A 442 -12.56 12.48 -8.74
C ILE A 442 -13.65 11.45 -8.36
N VAL A 443 -14.79 11.91 -7.83
CA VAL A 443 -15.89 11.04 -7.39
C VAL A 443 -16.51 10.26 -8.55
N LEU A 444 -16.68 10.87 -9.72
CA LEU A 444 -17.30 10.23 -10.89
C LEU A 444 -16.32 9.35 -11.67
N LEU A 445 -15.04 9.74 -11.77
CA LEU A 445 -14.05 8.99 -12.53
C LEU A 445 -13.50 7.81 -11.72
N THR A 446 -13.53 7.85 -10.39
CA THR A 446 -13.02 6.73 -9.57
C THR A 446 -13.75 5.41 -9.83
N PRO A 447 -15.10 5.32 -9.92
CA PRO A 447 -15.78 4.10 -10.35
C PRO A 447 -15.39 3.62 -11.75
N VAL A 448 -15.15 4.54 -12.68
CA VAL A 448 -14.69 4.22 -14.04
C VAL A 448 -13.28 3.63 -13.99
N MET A 449 -12.35 4.26 -13.28
CA MET A 449 -10.99 3.74 -13.09
C MET A 449 -11.00 2.41 -12.34
N LEU A 450 -11.88 2.23 -11.37
CA LEU A 450 -12.05 0.96 -10.65
C LEU A 450 -12.50 -0.15 -11.59
N TYR A 451 -13.44 0.10 -12.50
CA TYR A 451 -13.83 -0.88 -13.51
C TYR A 451 -12.64 -1.29 -14.38
N PHE A 452 -11.86 -0.33 -14.89
CA PHE A 452 -10.67 -0.63 -15.70
C PHE A 452 -9.53 -1.27 -14.89
N SER A 453 -9.44 -1.02 -13.58
CA SER A 453 -8.38 -1.57 -12.74
C SER A 453 -8.39 -3.11 -12.70
N PHE A 454 -9.55 -3.74 -12.90
CA PHE A 454 -9.67 -5.20 -12.99
C PHE A 454 -9.15 -5.77 -14.31
N GLY A 455 -8.84 -4.93 -15.31
CA GLY A 455 -8.31 -5.32 -16.62
C GLY A 455 -6.79 -5.38 -16.72
N VAL A 456 -6.05 -5.04 -15.65
CA VAL A 456 -4.58 -5.01 -15.68
C VAL A 456 -4.00 -6.42 -15.74
N GLN A 457 -3.08 -6.66 -16.69
CA GLN A 457 -2.45 -7.96 -16.93
C GLN A 457 -0.95 -7.94 -16.57
N PHE A 458 -0.39 -9.13 -16.33
CA PHE A 458 1.05 -9.32 -16.18
C PHE A 458 1.69 -9.70 -17.53
N ASP A 459 2.84 -9.12 -17.86
CA ASP A 459 3.61 -9.49 -19.03
C ASP A 459 4.31 -10.84 -18.81
N SER A 460 3.79 -11.87 -19.49
CA SER A 460 4.31 -13.24 -19.38
C SER A 460 5.58 -13.46 -20.20
N ASP A 461 5.93 -12.55 -21.11
CA ASP A 461 7.11 -12.69 -21.94
C ASP A 461 8.28 -11.87 -21.40
N LEU A 462 9.23 -12.57 -20.78
CA LEU A 462 10.44 -11.95 -20.21
C LEU A 462 11.39 -11.43 -21.29
N MET A 463 11.26 -11.86 -22.54
CA MET A 463 12.12 -11.39 -23.62
C MET A 463 11.89 -9.91 -23.94
N HIS A 464 10.69 -9.37 -23.70
CA HIS A 464 10.40 -7.94 -23.88
C HIS A 464 11.20 -7.03 -22.92
N LEU A 465 11.73 -7.59 -21.82
CA LEU A 465 12.55 -6.84 -20.87
C LEU A 465 14.02 -6.78 -21.29
N ASN A 466 14.45 -7.65 -22.21
CA ASN A 466 15.83 -7.69 -22.67
C ASN A 466 16.12 -6.54 -23.63
N TYR A 467 17.25 -5.89 -23.41
CA TYR A 467 17.87 -5.04 -24.40
C TYR A 467 18.62 -5.91 -25.42
N LEU A 468 18.21 -5.80 -26.69
CA LEU A 468 18.94 -6.33 -27.83
C LEU A 468 19.52 -5.16 -28.61
N SER A 469 20.83 -5.21 -28.89
CA SER A 469 21.42 -4.23 -29.80
C SER A 469 20.89 -4.48 -31.22
N PRO A 470 20.89 -3.48 -32.11
CA PRO A 470 20.42 -3.66 -33.49
C PRO A 470 21.11 -4.83 -34.22
N ARG A 471 22.39 -5.09 -33.89
CA ARG A 471 23.16 -6.23 -34.39
C ARG A 471 22.62 -7.57 -33.88
N MET A 472 22.26 -7.65 -32.59
CA MET A 472 21.73 -8.87 -31.97
C MET A 472 20.29 -9.15 -32.39
N GLU A 473 19.46 -8.11 -32.56
CA GLU A 473 18.10 -8.24 -33.09
C GLU A 473 18.12 -8.83 -34.51
N LYS A 474 18.97 -8.27 -35.38
CA LYS A 474 19.20 -8.83 -36.72
C LYS A 474 19.70 -10.29 -36.67
N ALA A 475 20.65 -10.60 -35.79
CA ALA A 475 21.16 -11.96 -35.64
C ALA A 475 20.09 -12.94 -35.14
N GLN A 476 19.20 -12.52 -34.23
CA GLN A 476 18.08 -13.32 -33.75
C GLN A 476 17.09 -13.62 -34.87
N ASP A 477 16.76 -12.62 -35.68
CA ASP A 477 15.88 -12.75 -36.84
C ASP A 477 16.48 -13.69 -37.89
N GLU A 478 17.78 -13.59 -38.14
CA GLU A 478 18.47 -14.47 -39.09
C GLU A 478 18.46 -15.94 -38.58
N VAL A 479 18.78 -16.17 -37.30
CA VAL A 479 18.76 -17.52 -36.71
C VAL A 479 17.36 -18.11 -36.70
N SER A 480 16.33 -17.31 -36.38
CA SER A 480 14.94 -17.78 -36.37
C SER A 480 14.40 -18.06 -37.77
N LYS A 481 14.81 -17.30 -38.81
CA LYS A 481 14.48 -17.59 -40.22
C LYS A 481 15.19 -18.85 -40.73
N ALA A 482 16.44 -19.07 -40.33
CA ALA A 482 17.20 -20.25 -40.73
C ALA A 482 16.64 -21.53 -40.09
N ASN A 483 16.16 -21.46 -38.84
CA ASN A 483 15.48 -22.56 -38.17
C ASN A 483 14.51 -22.07 -37.06
N ALA A 484 13.23 -21.90 -37.40
CA ALA A 484 12.20 -21.42 -36.48
C ALA A 484 11.98 -22.34 -35.26
N TYR A 485 12.34 -23.62 -35.37
CA TYR A 485 12.13 -24.63 -34.33
C TYR A 485 13.34 -24.82 -33.42
N ALA A 486 14.52 -24.28 -33.78
CA ALA A 486 15.72 -24.28 -32.93
C ALA A 486 15.42 -23.71 -31.54
N LEU A 487 14.52 -22.74 -31.45
CA LEU A 487 14.17 -22.00 -30.23
C LEU A 487 12.98 -22.59 -29.43
N SER A 488 12.34 -23.69 -29.88
CA SER A 488 11.10 -24.27 -29.31
C SER A 488 11.24 -25.69 -28.76
N SER A 489 12.37 -25.99 -28.12
CA SER A 489 12.57 -27.29 -27.45
C SER A 489 11.82 -27.36 -26.11
N VAL A 490 11.07 -28.44 -25.91
CA VAL A 490 10.58 -28.87 -24.60
C VAL A 490 11.52 -29.94 -24.06
N PHE A 491 11.92 -29.82 -22.80
CA PHE A 491 12.85 -30.73 -22.14
C PHE A 491 12.11 -31.64 -21.16
N LEU A 492 12.45 -32.93 -21.18
CA LEU A 492 11.99 -33.93 -20.23
C LEU A 492 13.19 -34.32 -19.36
N VAL A 493 13.06 -34.13 -18.05
CA VAL A 493 14.17 -34.26 -17.11
C VAL A 493 13.82 -35.30 -16.08
N ALA A 494 14.53 -36.44 -16.12
CA ALA A 494 14.52 -37.40 -15.03
C ALA A 494 15.71 -37.11 -14.10
N ASN A 495 15.45 -37.03 -12.80
CA ASN A 495 16.46 -36.79 -11.77
C ASN A 495 16.36 -37.88 -10.71
N GLU A 496 17.40 -38.71 -10.59
CA GLU A 496 17.43 -39.86 -9.69
C GLU A 496 18.79 -39.99 -9.01
N ASN A 497 18.89 -40.84 -7.98
CA ASN A 497 20.16 -41.06 -7.27
C ASN A 497 21.18 -41.85 -8.11
N ASN A 498 20.72 -42.56 -9.15
CA ASN A 498 21.55 -43.34 -10.08
C ASN A 498 21.05 -43.10 -11.51
N GLU A 499 21.98 -43.00 -12.46
CA GLU A 499 21.73 -42.79 -13.89
C GLU A 499 20.77 -43.84 -14.48
N GLU A 500 20.92 -45.10 -14.06
CA GLU A 500 20.06 -46.20 -14.50
C GLU A 500 18.58 -45.95 -14.17
N LYS A 501 18.29 -45.44 -12.97
CA LYS A 501 16.92 -45.10 -12.60
C LYS A 501 16.40 -43.89 -13.39
N ALA A 502 17.26 -42.91 -13.70
CA ALA A 502 16.88 -41.76 -14.51
C ALA A 502 16.48 -42.19 -15.93
N LEU A 503 17.22 -43.13 -16.52
CA LEU A 503 16.89 -43.75 -17.80
C LEU A 503 15.54 -44.48 -17.74
N GLN A 504 15.32 -45.32 -16.73
CA GLN A 504 14.06 -46.03 -16.54
C GLN A 504 12.85 -45.07 -16.45
N GLN A 505 12.99 -43.95 -15.74
CA GLN A 505 11.91 -42.95 -15.66
C GLN A 505 11.61 -42.32 -17.03
N LEU A 506 12.62 -41.94 -17.81
CA LEU A 506 12.41 -41.43 -19.17
C LEU A 506 11.75 -42.47 -20.09
N GLU A 507 12.09 -43.75 -19.95
CA GLU A 507 11.53 -44.83 -20.76
C GLU A 507 10.02 -44.98 -20.56
N THR A 508 9.51 -44.72 -19.35
CA THR A 508 8.06 -44.77 -19.07
C THR A 508 7.24 -43.78 -19.89
N LEU A 509 7.86 -42.72 -20.43
CA LEU A 509 7.21 -41.73 -21.29
C LEU A 509 7.20 -42.10 -22.78
N THR A 510 7.95 -43.12 -23.19
CA THR A 510 8.10 -43.52 -24.60
C THR A 510 6.75 -43.77 -25.29
N PRO A 511 5.79 -44.53 -24.70
CA PRO A 511 4.49 -44.76 -25.34
C PRO A 511 3.68 -43.47 -25.55
N THR A 512 3.75 -42.56 -24.58
CA THR A 512 3.09 -41.24 -24.68
C THR A 512 3.73 -40.40 -25.77
N LEU A 513 5.07 -40.37 -25.84
CA LEU A 513 5.80 -39.65 -26.88
C LEU A 513 5.50 -40.19 -28.29
N ASP A 514 5.44 -41.50 -28.46
CA ASP A 514 5.13 -42.12 -29.75
C ASP A 514 3.68 -41.82 -30.18
N SER A 515 2.74 -41.82 -29.24
CA SER A 515 1.34 -41.39 -29.49
C SER A 515 1.26 -39.92 -29.91
N LEU A 516 2.03 -39.04 -29.26
CA LEU A 516 2.09 -37.61 -29.61
C LEU A 516 2.75 -37.36 -30.97
N LYS A 517 3.78 -38.14 -31.32
CA LYS A 517 4.40 -38.12 -32.66
C LYS A 517 3.41 -38.59 -33.73
N ALA A 518 2.68 -39.68 -33.49
CA ALA A 518 1.69 -40.20 -34.43
C ALA A 518 0.56 -39.21 -34.71
N LYS A 519 0.22 -38.35 -33.73
CA LYS A 519 -0.76 -37.25 -33.89
C LYS A 519 -0.19 -36.00 -34.60
N GLY A 520 1.10 -35.96 -34.88
CA GLY A 520 1.78 -34.78 -35.42
C GLY A 520 2.04 -33.66 -34.40
N TRP A 521 1.76 -33.89 -33.11
CA TRP A 521 1.96 -32.88 -32.05
C TRP A 521 3.42 -32.78 -31.59
N VAL A 522 4.22 -33.81 -31.85
CA VAL A 522 5.67 -33.81 -31.64
C VAL A 522 6.34 -34.11 -32.99
N ARG A 523 7.16 -33.19 -33.50
CA ARG A 523 7.81 -33.34 -34.80
C ARG A 523 9.06 -34.23 -34.72
N SER A 524 9.84 -34.02 -33.67
CA SER A 524 11.02 -34.84 -33.36
C SER A 524 11.20 -34.94 -31.85
N ALA A 525 11.75 -36.07 -31.40
CA ALA A 525 12.12 -36.26 -30.01
C ALA A 525 13.53 -36.85 -29.96
N ASN A 526 14.46 -36.05 -29.46
CA ASN A 526 15.82 -36.44 -29.21
C ASN A 526 15.89 -37.03 -27.78
N ASN A 527 15.70 -38.34 -27.67
CA ASN A 527 15.62 -39.05 -26.38
C ASN A 527 16.83 -39.95 -26.19
N PRO A 528 17.68 -39.75 -25.15
CA PRO A 528 18.86 -40.57 -24.92
C PRO A 528 18.57 -42.07 -24.80
N THR A 529 17.37 -42.45 -24.34
CA THR A 529 16.96 -43.86 -24.19
C THR A 529 16.79 -44.59 -25.54
N ALA A 530 16.78 -43.86 -26.66
CA ALA A 530 16.74 -44.45 -28.00
C ALA A 530 18.05 -45.15 -28.37
N LEU A 531 19.20 -44.63 -27.90
CA LEU A 531 20.53 -45.19 -28.12
C LEU A 531 21.11 -45.88 -26.88
N ILE A 532 20.74 -45.40 -25.69
CA ILE A 532 21.24 -45.93 -24.42
C ILE A 532 20.02 -46.33 -23.58
N PRO A 533 19.36 -47.45 -23.91
CA PRO A 533 18.29 -47.99 -23.07
C PRO A 533 18.83 -48.40 -21.70
N SER A 534 17.97 -48.40 -20.69
CA SER A 534 18.25 -48.88 -19.35
C SER A 534 18.68 -50.35 -19.38
N LEU A 535 19.44 -50.79 -18.38
CA LEU A 535 19.85 -52.20 -18.26
C LEU A 535 18.63 -53.14 -18.31
N GLN A 536 17.54 -52.75 -17.65
CA GLN A 536 16.29 -53.52 -17.65
C GLN A 536 15.69 -53.66 -19.06
N GLU A 537 15.66 -52.57 -19.84
CA GLU A 537 15.12 -52.60 -21.20
C GLU A 537 16.07 -53.34 -22.17
N GLN A 538 17.39 -53.26 -21.95
CA GLN A 538 18.37 -54.05 -22.71
C GLN A 538 18.13 -55.56 -22.53
N GLU A 539 18.02 -56.03 -21.29
CA GLU A 539 17.73 -57.45 -20.99
C GLU A 539 16.41 -57.89 -21.63
N ARG A 540 15.37 -57.05 -21.56
CA ARG A 540 14.08 -57.32 -22.19
C ARG A 540 14.19 -57.45 -23.71
N ARG A 541 14.99 -56.59 -24.37
CA ARG A 541 15.21 -56.63 -25.82
C ARG A 541 16.03 -57.84 -26.25
N ILE A 542 17.05 -58.24 -25.47
CA ILE A 542 17.82 -59.47 -25.70
C ILE A 542 16.90 -60.69 -25.59
N ALA A 543 16.10 -60.79 -24.53
CA ALA A 543 15.16 -61.89 -24.34
C ALA A 543 14.12 -61.96 -25.49
N ARG A 544 13.65 -60.82 -25.98
CA ARG A 544 12.75 -60.76 -27.16
C ARG A 544 13.42 -61.32 -28.40
N TRP A 545 14.68 -60.96 -28.66
CA TRP A 545 15.44 -61.48 -29.80
C TRP A 545 15.62 -63.00 -29.73
N GLN A 546 16.01 -63.51 -28.57
CA GLN A 546 16.18 -64.95 -28.34
C GLN A 546 14.87 -65.72 -28.52
N ASN A 547 13.75 -65.17 -28.05
CA ASN A 547 12.43 -65.79 -28.21
C ASN A 547 11.92 -65.73 -29.66
N PHE A 548 12.27 -64.69 -30.42
CA PHE A 548 11.86 -64.53 -31.82
C PHE A 548 12.60 -65.52 -32.74
N TRP A 549 13.90 -65.71 -32.53
CA TRP A 549 14.74 -66.57 -33.36
C TRP A 549 14.80 -68.02 -32.85
N THR A 550 13.84 -68.83 -33.27
CA THR A 550 13.87 -70.29 -33.05
C THR A 550 14.73 -70.98 -34.11
N ASP A 551 15.30 -72.15 -33.79
CA ASP A 551 16.11 -72.93 -34.76
C ASP A 551 15.36 -73.19 -36.08
N ALA A 552 14.06 -73.48 -36.00
CA ALA A 552 13.20 -73.68 -37.17
C ALA A 552 13.09 -72.41 -38.04
N ARG A 553 12.95 -71.24 -37.40
CA ARG A 553 12.86 -69.95 -38.10
C ARG A 553 14.19 -69.59 -38.75
N ILE A 554 15.31 -69.77 -38.04
CA ILE A 554 16.66 -69.53 -38.58
C ILE A 554 16.90 -70.42 -39.81
N GLN A 555 16.59 -71.72 -39.73
CA GLN A 555 16.73 -72.64 -40.86
C GLN A 555 15.89 -72.20 -42.08
N SER A 556 14.62 -71.83 -41.86
CA SER A 556 13.74 -71.35 -42.94
C SER A 556 14.26 -70.08 -43.62
N VAL A 557 14.77 -69.12 -42.84
CA VAL A 557 15.32 -67.87 -43.36
C VAL A 557 16.62 -68.14 -44.11
N MET A 558 17.55 -68.91 -43.54
CA MET A 558 18.82 -69.24 -44.20
C MET A 558 18.63 -70.06 -45.47
N GLN A 559 17.62 -70.93 -45.54
CA GLN A 559 17.27 -71.62 -46.78
C GLN A 559 16.81 -70.64 -47.87
N SER A 560 16.02 -69.63 -47.51
CA SER A 560 15.55 -68.58 -48.43
C SER A 560 16.71 -67.69 -48.88
N VAL A 561 17.58 -67.27 -47.95
CA VAL A 561 18.79 -66.49 -48.23
C VAL A 561 19.72 -67.24 -49.18
N ASN A 562 20.05 -68.51 -48.89
CA ASN A 562 20.97 -69.30 -49.71
C ASN A 562 20.42 -69.57 -51.12
N SER A 563 19.10 -69.79 -51.23
CA SER A 563 18.44 -69.98 -52.52
C SER A 563 18.52 -68.72 -53.38
N ALA A 564 18.18 -67.56 -52.81
CA ALA A 564 18.26 -66.27 -53.50
C ALA A 564 19.71 -65.81 -53.76
N ALA A 565 20.64 -66.09 -52.84
CA ALA A 565 22.06 -65.76 -52.97
C ALA A 565 22.69 -66.48 -54.18
N LYS A 566 22.32 -67.76 -54.39
CA LYS A 566 22.74 -68.54 -55.56
C LYS A 566 22.22 -67.95 -56.87
N GLU A 567 20.98 -67.48 -56.88
CA GLU A 567 20.37 -66.83 -58.05
C GLU A 567 21.10 -65.54 -58.44
N PHE A 568 21.49 -64.72 -57.45
CA PHE A 568 22.18 -63.45 -57.70
C PHE A 568 23.71 -63.58 -57.77
N GLY A 569 24.28 -64.79 -57.76
CA GLY A 569 25.70 -65.03 -58.02
C GLY A 569 26.63 -64.75 -56.84
N TYR A 570 26.12 -64.81 -55.60
CA TYR A 570 26.97 -64.79 -54.41
C TYR A 570 27.70 -66.13 -54.23
N THR A 571 28.92 -66.11 -53.69
CA THR A 571 29.68 -67.33 -53.37
C THR A 571 28.92 -68.19 -52.37
N ALA A 572 28.94 -69.52 -52.53
CA ALA A 572 28.38 -70.44 -51.55
C ALA A 572 29.01 -70.20 -50.16
N GLY A 573 28.18 -70.06 -49.13
CA GLY A 573 28.61 -69.76 -47.76
C GLY A 573 28.92 -68.28 -47.47
N ALA A 574 28.69 -67.36 -48.43
CA ALA A 574 28.93 -65.93 -48.24
C ALA A 574 28.18 -65.30 -47.04
N PHE A 575 27.13 -65.96 -46.55
CA PHE A 575 26.28 -65.49 -45.45
C PHE A 575 26.21 -66.48 -44.28
N ASP A 576 27.07 -67.48 -44.21
CA ASP A 576 27.03 -68.49 -43.13
C ASP A 576 27.23 -67.84 -41.75
N HIS A 577 28.08 -66.81 -41.69
CA HIS A 577 28.30 -66.03 -40.48
C HIS A 577 27.02 -65.37 -39.94
N TYR A 578 26.07 -64.98 -40.81
CA TYR A 578 24.79 -64.43 -40.37
C TYR A 578 23.99 -65.44 -39.55
N SER A 579 24.04 -66.73 -39.93
CA SER A 579 23.40 -67.79 -39.14
C SER A 579 24.04 -67.95 -37.75
N GLU A 580 25.33 -67.67 -37.61
CA GLU A 580 26.03 -67.67 -36.32
C GLU A 580 25.60 -66.45 -35.48
N THR A 581 25.54 -65.27 -36.10
CA THR A 581 25.08 -64.03 -35.46
C THR A 581 23.64 -64.16 -34.93
N LEU A 582 22.74 -64.80 -35.67
CA LEU A 582 21.36 -65.04 -35.22
C LEU A 582 21.28 -65.97 -33.99
N LYS A 583 22.26 -66.86 -33.82
CA LYS A 583 22.35 -67.83 -32.69
C LYS A 583 23.20 -67.35 -31.52
N GLN A 584 23.94 -66.25 -31.70
CA GLN A 584 24.85 -65.74 -30.70
C GLN A 584 24.11 -65.21 -29.46
N SER A 585 24.71 -65.39 -28.28
CA SER A 585 24.25 -64.77 -27.04
C SER A 585 24.69 -63.30 -26.99
N PHE A 586 23.72 -62.40 -26.86
CA PHE A 586 23.96 -60.98 -26.69
C PHE A 586 24.03 -60.61 -25.21
N HIS A 587 24.83 -59.59 -24.89
CA HIS A 587 24.98 -59.03 -23.55
C HIS A 587 24.62 -57.53 -23.55
N PRO A 588 24.27 -56.95 -22.40
CA PRO A 588 24.12 -55.50 -22.26
C PRO A 588 25.38 -54.74 -22.69
N LEU A 589 25.21 -53.48 -23.10
CA LEU A 589 26.29 -52.60 -23.54
C LEU A 589 27.37 -52.46 -22.45
N ASP A 590 28.61 -52.57 -22.87
CA ASP A 590 29.76 -52.36 -22.01
C ASP A 590 30.01 -50.86 -21.76
N SER A 591 30.82 -50.55 -20.73
CA SER A 591 31.06 -49.16 -20.34
C SER A 591 31.74 -48.32 -21.44
N SER A 592 32.54 -48.94 -22.31
CA SER A 592 33.20 -48.21 -23.41
C SER A 592 32.20 -47.81 -24.49
N SER A 593 31.30 -48.71 -24.89
CA SER A 593 30.21 -48.41 -25.83
C SER A 593 29.26 -47.37 -25.27
N VAL A 594 28.88 -47.46 -23.99
CA VAL A 594 28.03 -46.44 -23.34
C VAL A 594 28.71 -45.08 -23.32
N THR A 595 30.01 -45.01 -23.02
CA THR A 595 30.77 -43.74 -23.01
C THR A 595 30.84 -43.12 -24.40
N LEU A 596 31.08 -43.93 -25.42
CA LEU A 596 31.09 -43.48 -26.81
C LEU A 596 29.70 -42.99 -27.24
N LEU A 597 28.63 -43.75 -26.97
CA LEU A 597 27.26 -43.34 -27.29
C LEU A 597 26.85 -42.04 -26.57
N LYS A 598 27.29 -41.84 -25.31
CA LYS A 598 27.05 -40.60 -24.56
C LYS A 598 27.69 -39.38 -25.22
N SER A 599 28.83 -39.55 -25.90
CA SER A 599 29.50 -38.44 -26.60
C SER A 599 28.67 -37.86 -27.75
N PHE A 600 27.75 -38.65 -28.32
CA PHE A 600 26.80 -38.20 -29.35
C PHE A 600 25.58 -37.47 -28.79
N TYR A 601 25.40 -37.48 -27.47
CA TYR A 601 24.35 -36.75 -26.76
C TYR A 601 24.96 -35.73 -25.78
N PRO A 602 25.69 -34.71 -26.28
CA PRO A 602 26.24 -33.68 -25.42
C PRO A 602 25.09 -32.96 -24.69
N GLY A 603 25.07 -33.08 -23.35
CA GLY A 603 24.02 -32.51 -22.50
C GLY A 603 22.78 -33.40 -22.28
N GLY A 604 22.70 -34.60 -22.85
CA GLY A 604 21.64 -35.58 -22.56
C GLY A 604 21.79 -36.27 -21.21
N PHE A 605 23.00 -36.20 -20.63
CA PHE A 605 23.35 -36.80 -19.33
C PHE A 605 24.10 -35.78 -18.47
N SER A 606 23.87 -35.82 -17.17
CA SER A 606 24.65 -35.05 -16.21
C SER A 606 24.72 -35.72 -14.84
N ALA A 607 25.82 -35.51 -14.13
CA ALA A 607 26.03 -36.01 -12.78
C ALA A 607 26.39 -34.86 -11.82
N GLY A 608 25.56 -34.66 -10.79
CA GLY A 608 25.84 -33.84 -9.62
C GLY A 608 26.42 -34.68 -8.48
N LYS A 609 26.77 -34.04 -7.35
CA LYS A 609 27.39 -34.73 -6.20
C LYS A 609 26.60 -35.95 -5.67
N ASN A 610 25.26 -35.93 -5.74
CA ASN A 610 24.35 -36.99 -5.28
C ASN A 610 23.15 -37.24 -6.23
N SER A 611 23.20 -36.76 -7.48
CA SER A 611 22.04 -36.78 -8.39
C SER A 611 22.49 -37.00 -9.83
N HIS A 612 21.81 -37.88 -10.55
CA HIS A 612 22.06 -38.22 -11.95
C HIS A 612 20.85 -37.82 -12.78
N TYR A 613 21.13 -37.15 -13.90
CA TYR A 613 20.12 -36.59 -14.79
C TYR A 613 20.17 -37.28 -16.14
N ALA A 614 18.99 -37.62 -16.65
CA ALA A 614 18.79 -37.97 -18.04
C ALA A 614 17.80 -36.96 -18.65
N ILE A 615 18.17 -36.35 -19.78
CA ILE A 615 17.44 -35.24 -20.39
C ILE A 615 17.10 -35.57 -21.84
N ALA A 616 15.81 -35.60 -22.17
CA ALA A 616 15.32 -35.68 -23.54
C ALA A 616 14.86 -34.30 -24.03
N ALA A 617 15.12 -33.97 -25.29
CA ALA A 617 14.66 -32.73 -25.91
C ALA A 617 13.67 -33.04 -27.04
N ILE A 618 12.45 -32.51 -26.94
CA ILE A 618 11.38 -32.73 -27.93
C ILE A 618 11.01 -31.42 -28.61
N LYS A 619 10.80 -31.47 -29.93
CA LYS A 619 10.40 -30.32 -30.74
C LYS A 619 8.88 -30.32 -30.91
N VAL A 620 8.25 -29.28 -30.39
CA VAL A 620 6.80 -29.15 -30.32
C VAL A 620 6.38 -27.90 -31.10
N PRO A 621 5.48 -28.02 -32.10
CA PRO A 621 4.86 -26.87 -32.74
C PRO A 621 4.18 -25.97 -31.70
N ALA A 622 4.32 -24.64 -31.84
CA ALA A 622 3.82 -23.68 -30.85
C ALA A 622 2.30 -23.85 -30.56
N GLU A 623 1.53 -24.24 -31.58
CA GLU A 623 0.08 -24.47 -31.51
C GLU A 623 -0.34 -25.65 -30.62
N HIS A 624 0.51 -26.67 -30.48
CA HIS A 624 0.21 -27.90 -29.73
C HIS A 624 0.95 -28.00 -28.40
N ARG A 625 1.67 -26.93 -28.02
CA ARG A 625 2.50 -26.90 -26.82
C ARG A 625 1.71 -27.24 -25.57
N LYS A 626 0.52 -26.63 -25.39
CA LYS A 626 -0.27 -26.76 -24.16
C LYS A 626 -0.77 -28.19 -23.96
N GLU A 627 -1.18 -28.84 -25.04
CA GLU A 627 -1.66 -30.21 -25.09
C GLU A 627 -0.54 -31.20 -24.77
N VAL A 628 0.64 -31.01 -25.37
CA VAL A 628 1.83 -31.84 -25.11
C VAL A 628 2.29 -31.69 -23.66
N PHE A 629 2.33 -30.47 -23.12
CA PHE A 629 2.66 -30.23 -21.71
C PHE A 629 1.69 -30.96 -20.78
N ASN A 630 0.38 -30.85 -21.01
CA ASN A 630 -0.61 -31.53 -20.18
C ASN A 630 -0.46 -33.06 -20.24
N ALA A 631 -0.26 -33.63 -21.43
CA ALA A 631 -0.11 -35.08 -21.61
C ALA A 631 1.13 -35.65 -20.88
N LEU A 632 2.23 -34.89 -20.86
CA LEU A 632 3.50 -35.34 -20.27
C LEU A 632 3.65 -34.97 -18.78
N SER A 633 2.90 -34.00 -18.27
CA SER A 633 3.02 -33.51 -16.88
C SER A 633 2.37 -34.42 -15.82
N HIS A 634 1.65 -35.47 -16.21
CA HIS A 634 0.97 -36.37 -15.27
C HIS A 634 1.90 -37.35 -14.54
N GLN A 635 3.15 -37.51 -14.97
CA GLN A 635 4.12 -38.39 -14.30
C GLN A 635 5.01 -37.60 -13.34
N HIS A 636 4.94 -37.90 -12.04
CA HIS A 636 5.70 -37.18 -11.01
C HIS A 636 7.22 -37.37 -11.08
N ALA A 637 7.70 -38.45 -11.71
CA ALA A 637 9.11 -38.81 -11.74
C ALA A 637 9.91 -38.15 -12.89
N VAL A 638 9.23 -37.68 -13.94
CA VAL A 638 9.85 -36.94 -15.05
C VAL A 638 9.27 -35.54 -15.11
N LYS A 639 10.15 -34.55 -15.10
CA LYS A 639 9.76 -33.15 -15.13
C LYS A 639 9.78 -32.61 -16.55
N VAL A 640 8.66 -32.08 -16.99
CA VAL A 640 8.52 -31.37 -18.27
C VAL A 640 8.81 -29.90 -18.05
N THR A 641 9.74 -29.32 -18.80
CA THR A 641 10.10 -27.91 -18.68
C THR A 641 10.56 -27.33 -20.02
N ASP A 642 10.36 -26.03 -20.22
CA ASP A 642 10.98 -25.26 -21.30
C ASP A 642 11.24 -23.82 -20.81
N LYS A 643 11.81 -22.98 -21.67
CA LYS A 643 12.08 -21.57 -21.36
C LYS A 643 10.80 -20.81 -21.00
N GLN A 644 9.67 -21.14 -21.64
CA GLN A 644 8.39 -20.45 -21.46
C GLN A 644 7.69 -20.86 -20.16
N GLU A 645 7.75 -22.12 -19.74
CA GLU A 645 7.20 -22.61 -18.48
C GLU A 645 7.97 -22.04 -17.30
N GLY A 646 9.30 -21.95 -17.40
CA GLY A 646 10.10 -21.25 -16.40
C GLY A 646 9.70 -19.77 -16.27
N ALA A 647 9.45 -19.09 -17.39
CA ALA A 647 8.93 -17.73 -17.39
C ALA A 647 7.53 -17.64 -16.74
N VAL A 648 6.61 -18.55 -17.07
CA VAL A 648 5.25 -18.61 -16.48
C VAL A 648 5.30 -18.87 -14.98
N GLN A 649 6.16 -19.76 -14.50
CA GLN A 649 6.32 -20.04 -13.07
C GLN A 649 6.97 -18.86 -12.34
N LEU A 650 7.94 -18.20 -12.97
CA LEU A 650 8.53 -16.96 -12.44
C LEU A 650 7.45 -15.87 -12.31
N VAL A 651 6.64 -15.67 -13.34
CA VAL A 651 5.50 -14.74 -13.33
C VAL A 651 4.54 -15.05 -12.16
N LYS A 652 4.20 -16.31 -11.91
CA LYS A 652 3.33 -16.70 -10.80
C LYS A 652 3.93 -16.35 -9.43
N VAL A 653 5.20 -16.67 -9.21
CA VAL A 653 5.91 -16.35 -7.95
C VAL A 653 5.93 -14.84 -7.75
N LEU A 654 6.28 -14.08 -8.79
CA LEU A 654 6.38 -12.62 -8.72
C LEU A 654 5.03 -11.94 -8.53
N ASN A 655 3.96 -12.46 -9.13
CA ASN A 655 2.61 -11.95 -8.90
C ASN A 655 2.18 -12.18 -7.43
N ASN A 656 2.51 -13.33 -6.85
CA ASN A 656 2.25 -13.58 -5.44
C ASN A 656 3.07 -12.64 -4.54
N ASP A 657 4.35 -12.45 -4.84
CA ASP A 657 5.21 -11.51 -4.13
C ASP A 657 4.66 -10.08 -4.20
N PHE A 658 4.19 -9.64 -5.36
CA PHE A 658 3.54 -8.33 -5.54
C PHE A 658 2.31 -8.16 -4.65
N ASN A 659 1.41 -9.14 -4.63
CA ASN A 659 0.21 -9.08 -3.79
C ASN A 659 0.58 -8.99 -2.30
N ASN A 660 1.59 -9.75 -1.87
CA ASN A 660 2.08 -9.71 -0.49
C ASN A 660 2.67 -8.34 -0.15
N ILE A 661 3.53 -7.78 -1.01
CA ILE A 661 4.10 -6.44 -0.82
C ILE A 661 2.99 -5.39 -0.67
N ALA A 662 2.04 -5.36 -1.60
CA ALA A 662 0.95 -4.37 -1.59
C ALA A 662 0.13 -4.44 -0.30
N ILE A 663 -0.17 -5.66 0.18
CA ILE A 663 -0.87 -5.90 1.46
C ILE A 663 -0.02 -5.41 2.63
N TYR A 664 1.25 -5.79 2.71
CA TYR A 664 2.14 -5.39 3.81
C TYR A 664 2.31 -3.88 3.87
N SER A 665 2.63 -3.23 2.75
CA SER A 665 2.79 -1.78 2.69
C SER A 665 1.50 -1.06 3.10
N THR A 666 0.34 -1.52 2.62
CA THR A 666 -0.96 -0.95 2.99
C THR A 666 -1.21 -0.98 4.50
N PHE A 667 -1.02 -2.14 5.14
CA PHE A 667 -1.23 -2.25 6.58
C PHE A 667 -0.20 -1.46 7.39
N ILE A 668 1.08 -1.53 7.02
CA ILE A 668 2.15 -0.79 7.68
C ILE A 668 1.85 0.71 7.65
N VAL A 669 1.53 1.26 6.48
CA VAL A 669 1.21 2.69 6.33
C VAL A 669 -0.02 3.04 7.15
N PHE A 670 -1.12 2.28 7.01
CA PHE A 670 -2.35 2.57 7.75
C PHE A 670 -2.15 2.57 9.28
N PHE A 671 -1.45 1.56 9.82
CA PHE A 671 -1.18 1.48 11.26
C PHE A 671 -0.20 2.54 11.73
N ALA A 672 0.82 2.89 10.93
CA ALA A 672 1.73 3.98 11.25
C ALA A 672 0.98 5.33 11.34
N LEU A 673 0.09 5.62 10.39
CA LEU A 673 -0.77 6.81 10.42
C LEU A 673 -1.73 6.78 11.63
N LEU A 674 -2.31 5.61 11.94
CA LEU A 674 -3.20 5.45 13.09
C LEU A 674 -2.48 5.70 14.43
N ILE A 675 -1.28 5.15 14.60
CA ILE A 675 -0.45 5.37 15.79
C ILE A 675 0.04 6.81 15.85
N GLY A 676 0.47 7.37 14.71
CA GLY A 676 0.97 8.75 14.61
C GLY A 676 -0.09 9.79 15.00
N TYR A 677 -1.29 9.70 14.43
CA TYR A 677 -2.35 10.67 14.69
C TYR A 677 -3.24 10.33 15.90
N GLY A 678 -3.19 9.10 16.42
CA GLY A 678 -3.98 8.63 17.57
C GLY A 678 -5.49 8.51 17.32
N ARG A 679 -5.95 8.74 16.08
CA ARG A 679 -7.37 8.70 15.68
C ARG A 679 -7.55 8.07 14.31
N ILE A 680 -8.54 7.18 14.22
CA ILE A 680 -8.87 6.47 12.99
C ILE A 680 -9.42 7.41 11.90
N GLU A 681 -10.14 8.46 12.28
CA GLU A 681 -10.64 9.46 11.34
C GLU A 681 -9.49 10.15 10.59
N LEU A 682 -8.46 10.57 11.31
CA LEU A 682 -7.31 11.25 10.74
C LEU A 682 -6.51 10.28 9.85
N ALA A 683 -6.30 9.05 10.32
CA ALA A 683 -5.65 8.01 9.53
C ALA A 683 -6.41 7.71 8.23
N LEU A 684 -7.74 7.58 8.26
CA LEU A 684 -8.56 7.34 7.08
C LEU A 684 -8.57 8.53 6.11
N ILE A 685 -8.66 9.76 6.62
CA ILE A 685 -8.62 10.97 5.79
C ILE A 685 -7.29 11.05 5.04
N SER A 686 -6.17 10.70 5.68
CA SER A 686 -4.85 10.65 5.02
C SER A 686 -4.68 9.44 4.10
N PHE A 687 -5.21 8.27 4.45
CA PHE A 687 -5.02 7.02 3.70
C PHE A 687 -5.91 6.91 2.44
N LEU A 688 -7.16 7.37 2.51
CA LEU A 688 -8.14 7.18 1.42
C LEU A 688 -7.72 7.83 0.08
N PRO A 689 -7.16 9.06 0.04
CA PRO A 689 -6.63 9.65 -1.19
C PRO A 689 -5.55 8.79 -1.85
N MET A 690 -4.67 8.18 -1.05
CA MET A 690 -3.64 7.26 -1.55
C MET A 690 -4.26 5.99 -2.14
N ALA A 691 -5.23 5.38 -1.45
CA ALA A 691 -5.94 4.20 -1.96
C ALA A 691 -6.68 4.48 -3.29
N ILE A 692 -7.31 5.66 -3.41
CA ILE A 692 -7.97 6.09 -4.65
C ILE A 692 -6.94 6.35 -5.76
N SER A 693 -5.79 6.91 -5.43
CA SER A 693 -4.69 7.10 -6.39
C SER A 693 -4.19 5.78 -6.95
N TRP A 694 -4.10 4.74 -6.11
CA TRP A 694 -3.75 3.39 -6.55
C TRP A 694 -4.77 2.82 -7.55
N ILE A 695 -6.08 3.01 -7.30
CA ILE A 695 -7.14 2.63 -8.24
C ILE A 695 -6.97 3.35 -9.59
N TRP A 696 -6.64 4.65 -9.57
CA TRP A 696 -6.40 5.43 -10.79
C TRP A 696 -5.18 4.96 -11.55
N ILE A 697 -4.09 4.62 -10.86
CA ILE A 697 -2.88 4.06 -11.47
C ILE A 697 -3.21 2.77 -12.21
N LEU A 698 -3.89 1.83 -11.56
CA LEU A 698 -4.29 0.57 -12.17
C LEU A 698 -5.26 0.78 -13.34
N GLY A 699 -6.26 1.65 -13.18
CA GLY A 699 -7.21 1.99 -14.25
C GLY A 699 -6.51 2.59 -15.47
N LEU A 700 -5.59 3.54 -15.27
CA LEU A 700 -4.79 4.14 -16.34
C LEU A 700 -3.84 3.14 -16.98
N MET A 701 -3.23 2.23 -16.22
CA MET A 701 -2.41 1.15 -16.78
C MET A 701 -3.23 0.29 -17.76
N SER A 702 -4.45 -0.09 -17.39
CA SER A 702 -5.33 -0.83 -18.29
C SER A 702 -5.72 -0.03 -19.53
N LEU A 703 -6.01 1.27 -19.39
CA LEU A 703 -6.39 2.14 -20.52
C LEU A 703 -5.23 2.41 -21.49
N LEU A 704 -4.01 2.53 -20.98
CA LEU A 704 -2.81 2.77 -21.76
C LEU A 704 -2.16 1.48 -22.30
N GLY A 705 -2.74 0.31 -21.99
CA GLY A 705 -2.20 -0.99 -22.40
C GLY A 705 -0.89 -1.36 -21.69
N LEU A 706 -0.62 -0.77 -20.52
CA LEU A 706 0.58 -1.05 -19.72
C LEU A 706 0.36 -2.31 -18.87
N LYS A 707 1.33 -3.22 -18.91
CA LYS A 707 1.30 -4.49 -18.16
C LYS A 707 2.23 -4.43 -16.94
N PHE A 708 1.88 -5.16 -15.89
CA PHE A 708 2.82 -5.44 -14.81
C PHE A 708 3.96 -6.33 -15.30
N ASN A 709 5.17 -6.10 -14.82
CA ASN A 709 6.35 -6.91 -15.07
C ASN A 709 7.20 -6.98 -13.80
N ILE A 710 8.26 -7.80 -13.82
CA ILE A 710 9.15 -8.04 -12.67
C ILE A 710 9.68 -6.73 -12.07
N VAL A 711 9.97 -5.77 -12.93
CA VAL A 711 10.72 -4.57 -12.59
C VAL A 711 9.78 -3.47 -12.11
N ASN A 712 8.60 -3.32 -12.72
CA ASN A 712 7.62 -2.33 -12.31
C ASN A 712 6.81 -2.73 -11.05
N ILE A 713 6.86 -3.99 -10.61
CA ILE A 713 6.35 -4.41 -9.29
C ILE A 713 6.98 -3.59 -8.16
N ILE A 714 8.27 -3.29 -8.24
CA ILE A 714 9.02 -2.55 -7.21
C ILE A 714 8.37 -1.19 -6.91
N ILE A 715 7.80 -0.57 -7.95
CA ILE A 715 7.26 0.77 -7.93
C ILE A 715 5.99 0.86 -7.09
N SER A 716 5.23 -0.23 -6.92
CA SER A 716 4.04 -0.19 -6.06
C SER A 716 4.43 0.19 -4.63
N THR A 717 5.47 -0.47 -4.10
CA THR A 717 6.09 -0.16 -2.81
C THR A 717 6.53 1.30 -2.70
N LEU A 718 7.14 1.82 -3.76
CA LEU A 718 7.59 3.21 -3.86
C LEU A 718 6.41 4.19 -3.82
N ILE A 719 5.36 3.93 -4.60
CA ILE A 719 4.17 4.79 -4.69
C ILE A 719 3.45 4.84 -3.36
N PHE A 720 3.30 3.70 -2.67
CA PHE A 720 2.69 3.66 -1.33
C PHE A 720 3.53 4.38 -0.28
N GLY A 721 4.86 4.24 -0.32
CA GLY A 721 5.76 4.86 0.66
C GLY A 721 6.12 6.32 0.41
N LEU A 722 5.83 6.89 -0.77
CA LEU A 722 6.01 8.33 -1.05
C LEU A 722 4.67 9.07 -1.10
N GLY A 723 3.60 8.41 -1.53
CA GLY A 723 2.30 9.05 -1.63
C GLY A 723 1.68 9.36 -0.26
N ASP A 724 2.05 8.60 0.75
CA ASP A 724 1.70 8.86 2.14
C ASP A 724 2.51 10.03 2.72
N ASP A 725 3.78 10.22 2.39
CA ASP A 725 4.59 11.38 2.82
C ASP A 725 3.87 12.69 2.49
N TYR A 726 3.44 12.85 1.23
CA TYR A 726 2.71 14.04 0.81
C TYR A 726 1.40 14.22 1.57
N SER A 727 0.74 13.11 1.89
CA SER A 727 -0.48 13.10 2.69
C SER A 727 -0.19 13.45 4.16
N ILE A 728 0.95 13.01 4.71
CA ILE A 728 1.37 13.27 6.10
C ILE A 728 1.66 14.75 6.29
N PHE A 729 2.50 15.34 5.43
CA PHE A 729 2.81 16.77 5.49
C PHE A 729 1.57 17.63 5.29
N THR A 730 0.70 17.27 4.33
CA THR A 730 -0.56 18.01 4.11
C THR A 730 -1.49 17.92 5.32
N MET A 731 -1.61 16.74 5.95
CA MET A 731 -2.42 16.55 7.15
C MET A 731 -1.88 17.33 8.34
N ASP A 732 -0.56 17.35 8.53
CA ASP A 732 0.11 18.10 9.59
C ASP A 732 -0.23 19.60 9.47
N GLY A 733 -0.12 20.17 8.27
CA GLY A 733 -0.52 21.56 8.01
C GLY A 733 -2.02 21.84 8.23
N LEU A 734 -2.90 20.86 8.00
CA LEU A 734 -4.35 20.96 8.27
C LEU A 734 -4.66 20.89 9.77
N ILE A 735 -3.98 20.01 10.51
CA ILE A 735 -4.12 19.88 11.96
C ILE A 735 -3.58 21.13 12.66
N GLU A 736 -2.43 21.65 12.23
CA GLU A 736 -1.86 22.92 12.74
C GLU A 736 -2.85 24.07 12.58
N LYS A 737 -3.48 24.22 11.41
CA LYS A 737 -4.54 25.21 11.20
C LYS A 737 -5.72 25.01 12.18
N TYR A 738 -6.15 23.77 12.40
CA TYR A 738 -7.26 23.47 13.31
C TYR A 738 -6.90 23.70 14.80
N LYS A 739 -5.65 23.43 15.18
CA LYS A 739 -5.16 23.50 16.56
C LYS A 739 -4.77 24.93 16.96
N HIS A 740 -4.09 25.64 16.06
CA HIS A 740 -3.41 26.92 16.32
C HIS A 740 -3.94 28.08 15.45
N GLY A 741 -4.80 27.83 14.46
CA GLY A 741 -5.28 28.89 13.54
C GLY A 741 -4.22 29.42 12.58
N THR A 742 -3.02 28.84 12.56
CA THR A 742 -1.91 29.30 11.71
C THR A 742 -2.12 28.89 10.25
N HIS A 743 -1.87 29.81 9.32
CA HIS A 743 -2.02 29.59 7.87
C HIS A 743 -0.74 29.01 7.23
N LYS A 744 -0.17 27.96 7.82
CA LYS A 744 1.06 27.31 7.32
C LYS A 744 0.85 26.36 6.14
N LEU A 745 -0.39 26.06 5.78
CA LEU A 745 -0.71 25.10 4.72
C LEU A 745 -0.12 25.51 3.34
N GLU A 746 -0.01 26.80 3.05
CA GLU A 746 0.51 27.29 1.76
C GLU A 746 1.99 26.96 1.58
N SER A 747 2.82 27.18 2.62
CA SER A 747 4.25 26.87 2.59
C SER A 747 4.51 25.37 2.55
N VAL A 748 3.71 24.59 3.30
CA VAL A 748 3.76 23.13 3.27
C VAL A 748 3.41 22.59 1.88
N ARG A 749 2.36 23.12 1.22
CA ARG A 749 2.01 22.74 -0.16
C ARG A 749 3.11 23.07 -1.16
N ALA A 750 3.72 24.25 -1.04
CA ALA A 750 4.85 24.63 -1.91
C ALA A 750 6.02 23.65 -1.76
N ALA A 751 6.33 23.22 -0.53
CA ALA A 751 7.35 22.21 -0.24
C ALA A 751 6.97 20.84 -0.84
N VAL A 752 5.72 20.40 -0.70
CA VAL A 752 5.22 19.16 -1.30
C VAL A 752 5.32 19.19 -2.82
N TYR A 753 4.90 20.27 -3.49
CA TYR A 753 5.02 20.38 -4.95
C TYR A 753 6.47 20.33 -5.43
N LEU A 754 7.39 20.96 -4.70
CA LEU A 754 8.82 20.90 -5.00
C LEU A 754 9.36 19.48 -4.84
N SER A 755 8.99 18.79 -3.75
CA SER A 755 9.37 17.40 -3.49
C SER A 755 8.83 16.44 -4.55
N VAL A 756 7.57 16.58 -4.98
CA VAL A 756 7.05 15.75 -6.07
C VAL A 756 7.83 16.01 -7.36
N LEU A 757 8.19 17.26 -7.64
CA LEU A 757 8.99 17.58 -8.82
C LEU A 757 10.40 16.96 -8.76
N THR A 758 11.05 16.92 -7.60
CA THR A 758 12.36 16.26 -7.45
C THR A 758 12.26 14.75 -7.68
N VAL A 759 11.22 14.11 -7.16
CA VAL A 759 10.91 12.69 -7.43
C VAL A 759 10.61 12.45 -8.90
N LEU A 760 9.81 13.31 -9.54
CA LEU A 760 9.51 13.25 -10.97
C LEU A 760 10.75 13.45 -11.84
N ILE A 761 11.72 14.28 -11.42
CA ILE A 761 13.01 14.39 -12.12
C ILE A 761 13.82 13.10 -11.96
N GLY A 762 13.95 12.58 -10.73
CA GLY A 762 14.71 11.35 -10.47
C GLY A 762 14.17 10.13 -11.22
N LEU A 763 12.84 9.97 -11.26
CA LEU A 763 12.18 8.91 -12.02
C LEU A 763 12.04 9.23 -13.51
N GLY A 764 11.80 10.48 -13.87
CA GLY A 764 11.54 10.90 -15.24
C GLY A 764 12.77 10.82 -16.13
N VAL A 765 13.97 11.04 -15.60
CA VAL A 765 15.22 10.87 -16.35
C VAL A 765 15.41 9.42 -16.80
N LEU A 766 14.86 8.44 -16.09
CA LEU A 766 14.87 7.03 -16.51
C LEU A 766 14.05 6.78 -17.79
N LEU A 767 13.18 7.70 -18.23
CA LEU A 767 12.53 7.63 -19.55
C LEU A 767 13.55 7.71 -20.71
N LEU A 768 14.72 8.31 -20.45
CA LEU A 768 15.83 8.42 -21.42
C LEU A 768 16.69 7.15 -21.48
N ALA A 769 16.47 6.19 -20.57
CA ALA A 769 17.20 4.92 -20.59
C ALA A 769 16.85 4.12 -21.86
N LYS A 770 17.85 3.50 -22.47
CA LYS A 770 17.62 2.62 -23.63
C LYS A 770 17.15 1.23 -23.20
N HIS A 771 17.51 0.81 -21.99
CA HIS A 771 17.12 -0.48 -21.46
C HIS A 771 15.60 -0.53 -21.15
N PRO A 772 14.83 -1.47 -21.73
CA PRO A 772 13.38 -1.53 -21.57
C PRO A 772 12.91 -1.59 -20.11
N ALA A 773 13.60 -2.37 -19.27
CA ALA A 773 13.31 -2.47 -17.83
C ALA A 773 13.33 -1.11 -17.09
N LEU A 774 14.36 -0.28 -17.31
CA LEU A 774 14.49 1.04 -16.65
C LEU A 774 13.45 2.03 -17.17
N ARG A 775 13.18 2.01 -18.48
CA ARG A 775 12.15 2.85 -19.09
C ARG A 775 10.74 2.48 -18.60
N SER A 776 10.46 1.19 -18.44
CA SER A 776 9.19 0.71 -17.87
C SER A 776 8.98 1.20 -16.45
N ILE A 777 10.06 1.37 -15.66
CA ILE A 777 9.94 1.94 -14.31
C ILE A 777 9.46 3.38 -14.37
N ALA A 778 10.05 4.15 -15.27
CA ALA A 778 9.82 5.58 -15.35
C ALA A 778 8.37 5.91 -15.71
N VAL A 779 7.79 5.23 -16.72
CA VAL A 779 6.44 5.53 -17.24
C VAL A 779 5.37 5.37 -16.15
N ILE A 780 5.38 4.23 -15.45
CA ILE A 780 4.37 3.94 -14.42
C ILE A 780 4.58 4.83 -13.20
N SER A 781 5.82 5.01 -12.77
CA SER A 781 6.14 5.86 -11.62
C SER A 781 5.73 7.32 -11.83
N VAL A 782 6.07 7.91 -12.98
CA VAL A 782 5.73 9.30 -13.30
C VAL A 782 4.21 9.49 -13.35
N THR A 783 3.51 8.59 -14.04
CA THR A 783 2.04 8.63 -14.12
C THR A 783 1.42 8.51 -12.73
N GLY A 784 1.95 7.61 -11.90
CA GLY A 784 1.45 7.38 -10.54
C GLY A 784 1.69 8.54 -9.59
N MET A 785 2.88 9.15 -9.60
CA MET A 785 3.18 10.30 -8.75
C MET A 785 2.30 11.52 -9.10
N ILE A 786 1.99 11.72 -10.39
CA ILE A 786 1.06 12.78 -10.81
C ILE A 786 -0.35 12.50 -10.27
N CYS A 787 -0.83 11.26 -10.35
CA CYS A 787 -2.15 10.87 -9.80
C CYS A 787 -2.21 11.08 -8.28
N VAL A 788 -1.18 10.61 -7.56
CA VAL A 788 -1.05 10.77 -6.11
C VAL A 788 -1.05 12.24 -5.71
N LEU A 789 -0.26 13.09 -6.39
CA LEU A 789 -0.24 14.52 -6.12
C LEU A 789 -1.61 15.15 -6.34
N PHE A 790 -2.24 14.87 -7.48
CA PHE A 790 -3.53 15.45 -7.82
C PHE A 790 -4.64 15.08 -6.82
N ILE A 791 -4.71 13.80 -6.44
CA ILE A 791 -5.76 13.29 -5.55
C ILE A 791 -5.46 13.69 -4.09
N SER A 792 -4.23 13.56 -3.60
CA SER A 792 -3.87 13.96 -2.23
C SER A 792 -4.12 15.45 -1.99
N GLN A 793 -3.73 16.33 -2.91
CA GLN A 793 -3.90 17.77 -2.74
C GLN A 793 -5.35 18.25 -2.92
N THR A 794 -6.21 17.48 -3.59
CA THR A 794 -7.62 17.83 -3.81
C THR A 794 -8.54 17.18 -2.78
N LEU A 795 -8.49 15.85 -2.66
CA LEU A 795 -9.45 15.06 -1.90
C LEU A 795 -9.16 15.10 -0.40
N GLN A 796 -7.89 15.05 0.03
CA GLN A 796 -7.55 15.03 1.46
C GLN A 796 -8.00 16.31 2.18
N PRO A 797 -7.67 17.54 1.69
CA PRO A 797 -8.11 18.76 2.35
C PRO A 797 -9.61 18.94 2.24
N PHE A 798 -10.23 18.47 1.14
CA PHE A 798 -11.69 18.46 1.02
C PHE A 798 -12.35 17.63 2.12
N LEU A 799 -11.88 16.40 2.34
CA LEU A 799 -12.39 15.51 3.38
C LEU A 799 -12.16 16.09 4.78
N PHE A 800 -10.95 16.58 5.08
CA PHE A 800 -10.65 17.22 6.37
C PHE A 800 -11.54 18.44 6.61
N ASN A 801 -11.65 19.33 5.62
CA ASN A 801 -12.45 20.55 5.75
C ASN A 801 -13.94 20.23 5.92
N TRP A 802 -14.48 19.30 5.15
CA TRP A 802 -15.88 18.89 5.26
C TRP A 802 -16.18 18.20 6.61
N PHE A 803 -15.26 17.35 7.08
CA PHE A 803 -15.48 16.53 8.28
C PHE A 803 -15.19 17.27 9.58
N ILE A 804 -14.23 18.20 9.58
CA ILE A 804 -13.69 18.87 10.78
C ILE A 804 -13.76 20.40 10.64
N GLN A 805 -12.92 21.01 9.77
CA GLN A 805 -12.68 22.47 9.79
C GLN A 805 -13.93 23.31 9.53
N ASN A 806 -14.65 23.07 8.42
CA ASN A 806 -15.82 23.88 8.05
C ASN A 806 -16.97 23.77 9.06
N ARG A 807 -16.97 22.72 9.89
CA ARG A 807 -17.92 22.57 10.99
C ARG A 807 -17.49 23.41 12.17
N ALA A 808 -16.22 23.33 12.56
CA ALA A 808 -15.64 24.16 13.60
C ALA A 808 -15.76 25.66 13.30
N ASP A 809 -15.50 26.08 12.05
CA ASP A 809 -15.67 27.47 11.60
C ASP A 809 -17.12 27.98 11.74
N LYS A 810 -18.10 27.07 11.75
CA LYS A 810 -19.54 27.40 11.96
C LYS A 810 -19.97 27.25 13.42
N GLY A 811 -19.06 26.97 14.35
CA GLY A 811 -19.37 26.68 15.75
C GLY A 811 -20.02 25.31 15.97
N PHE A 812 -19.98 24.42 14.98
CA PHE A 812 -20.49 23.06 15.10
C PHE A 812 -19.40 22.07 15.51
N GLN A 813 -19.83 21.04 16.24
CA GLN A 813 -18.96 19.95 16.64
C GLN A 813 -18.40 19.23 15.40
N PRO A 814 -17.08 18.98 15.33
CA PRO A 814 -16.48 18.11 14.32
C PRO A 814 -17.12 16.72 14.32
N PHE A 815 -17.23 16.09 13.15
CA PHE A 815 -17.68 14.71 13.10
C PHE A 815 -16.64 13.79 13.71
N THR A 816 -17.12 12.74 14.37
CA THR A 816 -16.36 11.50 14.61
C THR A 816 -17.04 10.37 13.85
N LEU A 817 -16.33 9.27 13.52
CA LEU A 817 -16.94 8.14 12.80
C LEU A 817 -18.21 7.67 13.51
N ARG A 818 -18.11 7.50 14.84
CA ARG A 818 -19.23 7.07 15.67
C ARG A 818 -20.43 8.03 15.53
N SER A 819 -20.22 9.32 15.74
CA SER A 819 -21.32 10.30 15.68
C SER A 819 -21.89 10.45 14.25
N PHE A 820 -21.03 10.32 13.23
CA PHE A 820 -21.42 10.36 11.83
C PHE A 820 -22.32 9.17 11.49
N PHE A 821 -21.90 7.94 11.79
CA PHE A 821 -22.70 6.73 11.54
C PHE A 821 -23.99 6.70 12.35
N ILE A 822 -23.97 7.13 13.61
CA ILE A 822 -25.20 7.26 14.42
C ILE A 822 -26.17 8.24 13.74
N SER A 823 -25.69 9.38 13.27
CA SER A 823 -26.53 10.38 12.59
C SER A 823 -27.08 9.83 11.28
N VAL A 824 -26.24 9.23 10.44
CA VAL A 824 -26.66 8.60 9.17
C VAL A 824 -27.72 7.53 9.42
N PHE A 825 -27.50 6.65 10.40
CA PHE A 825 -28.47 5.63 10.79
C PHE A 825 -29.78 6.24 11.29
N ALA A 826 -29.72 7.27 12.14
CA ALA A 826 -30.90 7.97 12.65
C ALA A 826 -31.73 8.55 11.50
N PHE A 827 -31.10 9.27 10.57
CA PHE A 827 -31.79 9.85 9.41
C PHE A 827 -32.32 8.78 8.45
N ALA A 828 -31.59 7.69 8.24
CA ALA A 828 -32.06 6.56 7.45
C ALA A 828 -33.30 5.90 8.08
N TYR A 829 -33.28 5.67 9.40
CA TYR A 829 -34.41 5.14 10.15
C TYR A 829 -35.61 6.10 10.16
N PHE A 830 -35.35 7.41 10.25
CA PHE A 830 -36.37 8.45 10.13
C PHE A 830 -37.04 8.42 8.75
N PHE A 831 -36.25 8.36 7.68
CA PHE A 831 -36.74 8.36 6.31
C PHE A 831 -37.53 7.08 5.98
N THR A 832 -36.95 5.91 6.26
CA THR A 832 -37.59 4.62 6.00
C THR A 832 -38.85 4.44 6.84
N GLY A 833 -38.82 4.82 8.12
CA GLY A 833 -39.99 4.76 8.99
C GLY A 833 -41.09 5.76 8.61
N SER A 834 -40.75 6.94 8.07
CA SER A 834 -41.74 7.87 7.50
C SER A 834 -42.44 7.28 6.26
N LEU A 835 -41.71 6.54 5.42
CA LEU A 835 -42.28 5.82 4.29
C LEU A 835 -43.23 4.71 4.75
N VAL A 836 -42.82 3.90 5.73
CA VAL A 836 -43.65 2.84 6.33
C VAL A 836 -44.90 3.43 6.98
N LEU A 837 -44.77 4.49 7.76
CA LEU A 837 -45.92 5.19 8.35
C LEU A 837 -46.85 5.79 7.30
N THR A 838 -46.33 6.20 6.14
CA THR A 838 -47.20 6.69 5.05
C THR A 838 -48.08 5.55 4.51
N ILE A 839 -47.52 4.36 4.33
CA ILE A 839 -48.26 3.16 3.89
C ILE A 839 -49.27 2.75 4.96
N LEU A 840 -48.84 2.63 6.22
CA LEU A 840 -49.71 2.29 7.34
C LEU A 840 -50.83 3.33 7.53
N GLY A 841 -50.52 4.62 7.36
CA GLY A 841 -51.49 5.70 7.42
C GLY A 841 -52.56 5.54 6.34
N PHE A 842 -52.20 5.18 5.12
CA PHE A 842 -53.17 4.92 4.06
C PHE A 842 -54.08 3.74 4.41
N ILE A 843 -53.51 2.65 4.95
CA ILE A 843 -54.26 1.46 5.39
C ILE A 843 -55.24 1.82 6.52
N PHE A 844 -54.74 2.44 7.59
CA PHE A 844 -55.51 2.75 8.79
C PHE A 844 -56.51 3.90 8.61
N THR A 845 -56.23 4.89 7.77
CA THR A 845 -57.11 6.07 7.61
C THR A 845 -58.05 5.97 6.42
N LYS A 846 -57.68 5.29 5.33
CA LYS A 846 -58.50 5.19 4.12
C LYS A 846 -59.11 3.82 3.88
N MET A 847 -58.36 2.73 4.12
CA MET A 847 -58.80 1.36 3.80
C MET A 847 -59.39 0.59 4.99
N TRP A 848 -59.47 1.21 6.17
CA TRP A 848 -59.84 0.51 7.40
C TRP A 848 -61.34 0.17 7.46
N PRO A 849 -61.72 -1.12 7.53
CA PRO A 849 -63.12 -1.54 7.41
C PRO A 849 -63.93 -1.38 8.71
N PHE A 850 -63.29 -1.20 9.88
CA PHE A 850 -63.93 -1.18 11.19
C PHE A 850 -64.20 0.24 11.74
N GLY A 851 -64.42 1.21 10.85
CA GLY A 851 -64.71 2.61 11.18
C GLY A 851 -63.51 3.54 11.14
N LYS A 852 -63.67 4.69 10.48
CA LYS A 852 -62.58 5.64 10.17
C LYS A 852 -61.93 6.24 11.43
N GLU A 853 -62.69 6.48 12.50
CA GLU A 853 -62.14 7.05 13.74
C GLU A 853 -61.23 6.09 14.50
N ARG A 854 -61.61 4.81 14.60
CA ARG A 854 -60.76 3.78 15.22
C ARG A 854 -59.47 3.59 14.43
N GLY A 855 -59.57 3.55 13.10
CA GLY A 855 -58.40 3.49 12.21
C GLY A 855 -57.44 4.68 12.42
N ARG A 856 -57.97 5.92 12.45
CA ARG A 856 -57.18 7.11 12.77
C ARG A 856 -56.52 7.00 14.14
N TYR A 857 -57.23 6.58 15.19
CA TYR A 857 -56.64 6.39 16.52
C TYR A 857 -55.48 5.38 16.51
N TYR A 858 -55.63 4.23 15.82
CA TYR A 858 -54.52 3.28 15.68
C TYR A 858 -53.34 3.86 14.91
N PHE A 859 -53.58 4.67 13.88
CA PHE A 859 -52.51 5.39 13.20
C PHE A 859 -51.73 6.32 14.16
N HIS A 860 -52.44 7.06 15.01
CA HIS A 860 -51.83 7.86 16.06
C HIS A 860 -51.03 7.04 17.08
N VAL A 861 -51.52 5.86 17.45
CA VAL A 861 -50.77 4.92 18.31
C VAL A 861 -49.47 4.48 17.64
N TRP A 862 -49.53 4.08 16.37
CA TRP A 862 -48.35 3.70 15.60
C TRP A 862 -47.37 4.86 15.41
N LEU A 863 -47.87 6.06 15.13
CA LEU A 863 -47.04 7.27 15.05
C LEU A 863 -46.32 7.54 16.37
N SER A 864 -47.04 7.51 17.50
CA SER A 864 -46.47 7.73 18.83
C SER A 864 -45.45 6.63 19.21
N ARG A 865 -45.73 5.36 18.86
CA ARG A 865 -44.81 4.24 19.08
C ARG A 865 -43.57 4.30 18.20
N TYR A 866 -43.71 4.78 16.97
CA TYR A 866 -42.58 5.00 16.06
C TYR A 866 -41.71 6.17 16.51
N THR A 867 -42.30 7.29 16.94
CA THR A 867 -41.49 8.40 17.46
C THR A 867 -40.83 8.01 18.78
N TRP A 868 -41.48 7.18 19.60
CA TRP A 868 -40.84 6.54 20.75
C TRP A 868 -39.68 5.65 20.31
N SER A 869 -39.85 4.74 19.33
CA SER A 869 -38.77 3.87 18.87
C SER A 869 -37.61 4.67 18.30
N MET A 870 -37.87 5.71 17.50
CA MET A 870 -36.87 6.63 16.96
C MET A 870 -36.08 7.33 18.06
N MET A 871 -36.75 7.79 19.13
CA MET A 871 -36.06 8.38 20.26
C MET A 871 -35.23 7.31 20.99
N TYR A 872 -35.78 6.15 21.32
CA TYR A 872 -35.11 5.17 22.19
C TYR A 872 -34.07 4.28 21.51
N ILE A 873 -34.16 4.05 20.20
CA ILE A 873 -33.12 3.35 19.42
C ILE A 873 -31.81 4.14 19.42
N MET A 874 -31.88 5.47 19.56
CA MET A 874 -30.73 6.36 19.70
C MET A 874 -30.22 6.35 21.16
N GLY A 875 -29.48 5.31 21.54
CA GLY A 875 -28.95 5.14 22.90
C GLY A 875 -27.96 6.21 23.37
N ASN A 876 -27.49 7.06 22.47
CA ASN A 876 -26.53 8.13 22.77
C ASN A 876 -27.17 9.37 23.42
N VAL A 877 -28.49 9.56 23.24
CA VAL A 877 -29.26 10.61 23.91
C VAL A 877 -29.93 10.01 25.14
N ARG A 878 -29.70 10.56 26.34
CA ARG A 878 -30.42 10.16 27.55
C ARG A 878 -31.73 10.93 27.64
N LYS A 879 -32.86 10.24 27.81
CA LYS A 879 -34.19 10.87 27.86
C LYS A 879 -34.68 10.87 29.30
N ARG A 880 -35.24 11.99 29.74
CA ARG A 880 -35.87 12.12 31.07
C ARG A 880 -37.22 12.79 30.94
N VAL A 881 -38.24 12.20 31.55
CA VAL A 881 -39.56 12.82 31.67
C VAL A 881 -39.80 13.07 33.14
N ILE A 882 -39.91 14.34 33.51
CA ILE A 882 -39.99 14.82 34.89
C ILE A 882 -41.43 15.27 35.15
N ASN A 883 -41.96 14.88 36.31
CA ASN A 883 -43.34 15.16 36.74
C ASN A 883 -44.43 14.68 35.77
N ARG A 884 -44.24 13.54 35.11
CA ARG A 884 -45.18 12.99 34.11
C ARG A 884 -46.64 12.94 34.60
N GLN A 885 -46.85 12.74 35.90
CA GLN A 885 -48.16 12.72 36.54
C GLN A 885 -48.95 14.03 36.38
N LEU A 886 -48.28 15.18 36.23
CA LEU A 886 -48.93 16.48 36.00
C LEU A 886 -49.47 16.62 34.57
N GLY A 887 -49.07 15.71 33.67
CA GLY A 887 -49.44 15.74 32.26
C GLY A 887 -50.76 15.08 31.90
N ASP A 888 -51.58 14.65 32.88
CA ASP A 888 -52.81 13.85 32.69
C ASP A 888 -53.48 14.03 31.32
N PHE A 889 -53.38 12.98 30.49
CA PHE A 889 -53.89 12.94 29.12
C PHE A 889 -55.32 12.40 29.03
N SER A 890 -55.97 12.09 30.16
CA SER A 890 -57.37 11.65 30.18
C SER A 890 -58.35 12.78 29.82
N LYS A 891 -57.98 14.03 30.14
CA LYS A 891 -58.73 15.25 29.82
C LYS A 891 -58.00 16.08 28.74
N PRO A 892 -58.67 16.45 27.63
CA PRO A 892 -58.11 17.34 26.60
C PRO A 892 -57.58 18.66 27.18
N ALA A 893 -56.47 19.14 26.61
CA ALA A 893 -55.82 20.39 27.02
C ALA A 893 -55.00 21.01 25.89
N VAL A 894 -54.59 22.26 26.06
CA VAL A 894 -53.57 22.90 25.23
C VAL A 894 -52.20 22.77 25.91
N TYR A 895 -51.32 21.96 25.33
CA TYR A 895 -49.94 21.82 25.79
C TYR A 895 -49.06 22.87 25.12
N ILE A 896 -48.35 23.67 25.90
CA ILE A 896 -47.49 24.74 25.39
C ILE A 896 -46.03 24.40 25.70
N ALA A 897 -45.21 24.26 24.66
CA ALA A 897 -43.81 23.89 24.78
C ALA A 897 -42.86 24.92 24.13
N ASN A 898 -41.65 25.10 24.67
CA ASN A 898 -40.59 25.83 23.95
C ASN A 898 -40.06 25.00 22.76
N HIS A 899 -39.50 25.66 21.75
CA HIS A 899 -39.08 25.00 20.51
C HIS A 899 -37.63 25.34 20.12
N ALA A 900 -36.70 24.42 20.36
CA ALA A 900 -35.27 24.61 20.16
C ALA A 900 -34.61 23.54 19.25
N SER A 901 -35.29 22.42 18.96
CA SER A 901 -34.76 21.32 18.15
C SER A 901 -35.81 20.70 17.22
N PHE A 902 -35.36 19.99 16.18
CA PHE A 902 -36.24 19.09 15.42
C PHE A 902 -36.75 17.94 16.30
N LEU A 903 -35.91 17.48 17.24
CA LEU A 903 -36.24 16.37 18.14
C LEU A 903 -37.37 16.71 19.10
N ASP A 904 -37.69 17.99 19.33
CA ASP A 904 -38.83 18.40 20.18
C ASP A 904 -40.14 17.78 19.69
N ILE A 905 -40.33 17.69 18.37
CA ILE A 905 -41.52 17.09 17.76
C ILE A 905 -41.57 15.59 18.06
N LEU A 906 -40.45 14.88 17.92
CA LEU A 906 -40.37 13.45 18.21
C LEU A 906 -40.56 13.18 19.72
N CYS A 907 -39.94 14.00 20.56
CA CYS A 907 -40.04 13.93 22.02
C CYS A 907 -41.44 14.20 22.54
N THR A 908 -42.22 15.05 21.88
CA THR A 908 -43.58 15.40 22.31
C THR A 908 -44.61 14.42 21.75
N THR A 909 -44.51 14.03 20.48
CA THR A 909 -45.40 13.02 19.86
C THR A 909 -45.31 11.64 20.51
N MET A 910 -44.15 11.28 21.08
CA MET A 910 -44.01 10.00 21.79
C MET A 910 -44.73 9.99 23.15
N LEU A 911 -45.22 11.13 23.67
CA LEU A 911 -45.77 11.21 25.02
C LEU A 911 -47.13 10.52 25.12
N HIS A 912 -47.99 10.72 24.11
CA HIS A 912 -49.33 10.15 24.06
C HIS A 912 -49.90 10.13 22.62
N PRO A 913 -50.67 9.10 22.22
CA PRO A 913 -51.29 9.03 20.89
C PRO A 913 -52.30 10.13 20.59
N ARG A 914 -53.01 10.62 21.62
CA ARG A 914 -54.04 11.68 21.45
C ARG A 914 -53.48 13.11 21.51
N LEU A 915 -52.20 13.30 21.19
CA LEU A 915 -51.58 14.62 21.15
C LEU A 915 -51.36 15.04 19.70
N VAL A 916 -52.05 16.09 19.25
CA VAL A 916 -51.94 16.64 17.89
C VAL A 916 -51.13 17.93 17.88
N LEU A 917 -50.37 18.16 16.82
CA LEU A 917 -49.49 19.34 16.72
C LEU A 917 -50.03 20.38 15.74
N LEU A 918 -49.84 21.64 16.11
CA LEU A 918 -49.90 22.75 15.17
C LEU A 918 -48.57 22.88 14.42
N THR A 919 -48.63 22.92 13.09
CA THR A 919 -47.46 22.84 12.21
C THR A 919 -47.33 24.05 11.28
N ASN A 920 -46.13 24.26 10.76
CA ASN A 920 -45.89 25.24 9.69
C ASN A 920 -46.22 24.65 8.31
N LYS A 921 -46.56 25.52 7.34
CA LYS A 921 -46.96 25.12 5.97
C LYS A 921 -45.93 24.26 5.25
N TRP A 922 -44.63 24.49 5.48
CA TRP A 922 -43.57 23.69 4.88
C TRP A 922 -43.48 22.27 5.47
N VAL A 923 -43.78 22.09 6.76
CA VAL A 923 -43.82 20.78 7.44
C VAL A 923 -44.96 19.96 6.86
N TRP A 924 -46.13 20.59 6.72
CA TRP A 924 -47.33 20.01 6.11
C TRP A 924 -47.12 19.53 4.66
N ARG A 925 -46.29 20.25 3.90
CA ARG A 925 -45.97 19.98 2.49
C ARG A 925 -44.68 19.19 2.27
N SER A 926 -44.00 18.75 3.32
CA SER A 926 -42.75 17.98 3.21
C SER A 926 -42.95 16.72 2.37
N PRO A 927 -42.07 16.42 1.40
CA PRO A 927 -42.17 15.21 0.59
C PRO A 927 -41.89 13.94 1.39
N VAL A 928 -41.13 14.04 2.49
CA VAL A 928 -40.70 12.87 3.29
C VAL A 928 -41.75 12.44 4.30
N PHE A 929 -42.33 13.40 5.03
CA PHE A 929 -43.22 13.13 6.17
C PHE A 929 -44.53 13.93 6.13
N GLY A 930 -44.74 14.79 5.13
CA GLY A 930 -45.96 15.60 5.03
C GLY A 930 -47.22 14.74 4.91
N ALA A 931 -47.15 13.59 4.23
CA ALA A 931 -48.26 12.64 4.18
C ALA A 931 -48.62 12.09 5.58
N VAL A 932 -47.62 11.70 6.37
CA VAL A 932 -47.78 11.27 7.77
C VAL A 932 -48.46 12.35 8.59
N VAL A 933 -47.97 13.60 8.49
CA VAL A 933 -48.53 14.76 9.21
C VAL A 933 -50.00 15.02 8.83
N ARG A 934 -50.35 14.91 7.55
CA ARG A 934 -51.74 15.07 7.07
C ARG A 934 -52.67 13.98 7.57
N MET A 935 -52.21 12.73 7.55
CA MET A 935 -52.98 11.58 8.04
C MET A 935 -53.10 11.55 9.56
N ALA A 936 -52.20 12.22 10.27
CA ALA A 936 -52.22 12.38 11.71
C ALA A 936 -53.13 13.54 12.16
N GLU A 937 -53.89 14.15 11.25
CA GLU A 937 -54.80 15.26 11.56
C GLU A 937 -54.10 16.42 12.30
N TYR A 938 -52.80 16.63 12.05
CA TYR A 938 -52.11 17.83 12.52
C TYR A 938 -52.63 19.02 11.72
N TYR A 939 -52.43 20.26 12.17
CA TYR A 939 -53.04 21.41 11.48
C TYR A 939 -52.02 22.49 11.10
N PRO A 940 -52.02 23.02 9.86
CA PRO A 940 -51.11 24.09 9.47
C PRO A 940 -51.63 25.48 9.92
N VAL A 941 -50.84 26.23 10.70
CA VAL A 941 -51.26 27.52 11.30
C VAL A 941 -51.28 28.71 10.30
N ALA A 942 -51.02 28.46 9.01
CA ALA A 942 -50.85 29.53 8.01
C ALA A 942 -52.17 30.19 7.54
N GLU A 943 -53.33 29.67 7.94
CA GLU A 943 -54.66 30.11 7.49
C GLU A 943 -55.39 31.02 8.50
N GLY A 944 -54.72 31.40 9.60
CA GLY A 944 -55.36 32.14 10.70
C GLY A 944 -55.93 31.19 11.75
N VAL A 945 -55.98 31.64 13.02
CA VAL A 945 -56.43 30.77 14.12
C VAL A 945 -57.96 30.61 14.11
N ASP A 946 -58.69 31.60 13.59
CA ASP A 946 -60.15 31.59 13.52
C ASP A 946 -60.69 30.47 12.62
N ASP A 947 -60.12 30.29 11.43
CA ASP A 947 -60.52 29.22 10.48
C ASP A 947 -60.18 27.80 10.96
N SER A 948 -59.40 27.68 12.04
CA SER A 948 -58.95 26.39 12.60
C SER A 948 -59.77 25.90 13.79
N LEU A 949 -60.61 26.75 14.39
CA LEU A 949 -61.30 26.44 15.65
C LEU A 949 -62.27 25.26 15.51
N ASP A 950 -63.06 25.20 14.44
CA ASP A 950 -64.05 24.13 14.23
C ASP A 950 -63.38 22.75 14.11
N GLN A 951 -62.25 22.68 13.40
CA GLN A 951 -61.50 21.43 13.22
C GLN A 951 -60.81 20.99 14.52
N LEU A 952 -60.28 21.95 15.28
CA LEU A 952 -59.69 21.69 16.59
C LEU A 952 -60.75 21.29 17.63
N GLN A 953 -61.94 21.89 17.61
CA GLN A 953 -63.07 21.50 18.46
C GLN A 953 -63.45 20.03 18.18
N SER A 954 -63.55 19.63 16.90
CA SER A 954 -63.82 18.22 16.53
C SER A 954 -62.75 17.24 17.03
N LEU A 955 -61.47 17.64 17.06
CA LEU A 955 -60.40 16.81 17.64
C LEU A 955 -60.52 16.72 19.17
N VAL A 956 -60.82 17.84 19.82
CA VAL A 956 -60.99 17.94 21.27
C VAL A 956 -62.18 17.09 21.74
N ASP A 957 -63.30 17.13 21.02
CA ASP A 957 -64.49 16.32 21.32
C ASP A 957 -64.20 14.81 21.21
N ARG A 958 -63.27 14.42 20.32
CA ARG A 958 -62.74 13.04 20.20
C ARG A 958 -61.68 12.70 21.26
N GLY A 959 -61.44 13.60 22.21
CA GLY A 959 -60.51 13.42 23.32
C GLY A 959 -59.05 13.74 23.00
N TYR A 960 -58.77 14.50 21.94
CA TYR A 960 -57.40 14.90 21.58
C TYR A 960 -56.98 16.22 22.22
N SER A 961 -55.73 16.28 22.67
CA SER A 961 -55.08 17.47 23.18
C SER A 961 -54.24 18.13 22.09
N VAL A 962 -54.15 19.46 22.11
CA VAL A 962 -53.43 20.24 21.11
C VAL A 962 -52.10 20.71 21.68
N LEU A 963 -50.99 20.39 21.02
CA LEU A 963 -49.66 20.89 21.36
C LEU A 963 -49.25 22.03 20.44
N VAL A 964 -48.81 23.13 21.05
CA VAL A 964 -48.39 24.34 20.35
C VAL A 964 -47.00 24.77 20.79
N PHE A 965 -46.18 25.11 19.80
CA PHE A 965 -44.91 25.80 19.96
C PHE A 965 -45.12 27.30 19.67
N PRO A 966 -45.41 28.13 20.68
CA PRO A 966 -45.90 29.50 20.47
C PRO A 966 -44.83 30.46 19.94
N GLU A 967 -43.57 30.03 19.80
CA GLU A 967 -42.48 30.79 19.18
C GLU A 967 -42.55 30.82 17.64
N GLY A 968 -43.36 29.95 17.02
CA GLY A 968 -43.56 29.83 15.58
C GLY A 968 -42.37 29.25 14.79
N THR A 969 -41.15 29.37 15.31
CA THR A 969 -39.93 28.83 14.71
C THR A 969 -38.98 28.27 15.77
N ARG A 970 -38.14 27.29 15.38
CA ARG A 970 -37.07 26.76 16.23
C ARG A 970 -36.03 27.84 16.57
N SER A 971 -35.61 27.86 17.83
CA SER A 971 -34.50 28.68 18.34
C SER A 971 -33.15 28.26 17.73
N TYR A 972 -32.25 29.24 17.54
CA TYR A 972 -30.86 29.02 17.11
C TYR A 972 -29.87 29.08 18.29
N ASP A 973 -30.23 29.79 19.35
CA ASP A 973 -29.37 30.17 20.48
C ASP A 973 -29.86 29.59 21.83
N ASP A 974 -30.79 28.63 21.79
CA ASP A 974 -31.40 27.99 22.96
C ASP A 974 -32.09 28.97 23.94
N LYS A 975 -32.56 30.10 23.41
CA LYS A 975 -33.40 31.08 24.11
C LYS A 975 -34.83 31.02 23.61
N ILE A 976 -35.78 31.14 24.55
CA ILE A 976 -37.22 31.18 24.27
C ILE A 976 -37.62 32.57 23.77
N LYS A 977 -38.12 32.65 22.54
CA LYS A 977 -38.58 33.90 21.90
C LYS A 977 -39.93 34.38 22.43
N ARG A 978 -40.42 35.50 21.89
CA ARG A 978 -41.76 36.02 22.18
C ARG A 978 -42.83 35.00 21.74
N PHE A 979 -43.85 34.82 22.56
CA PHE A 979 -44.97 33.94 22.24
C PHE A 979 -46.04 34.65 21.41
N HIS A 980 -46.51 33.96 20.38
CA HIS A 980 -47.71 34.30 19.65
C HIS A 980 -48.95 33.95 20.46
N LYS A 981 -50.03 34.72 20.25
CA LYS A 981 -51.27 34.66 21.03
C LYS A 981 -52.14 33.44 20.71
N GLY A 982 -51.90 32.74 19.60
CA GLY A 982 -52.80 31.71 19.06
C GLY A 982 -53.08 30.54 20.01
N ALA A 983 -52.08 30.02 20.72
CA ALA A 983 -52.28 28.91 21.67
C ALA A 983 -53.25 29.29 22.80
N PHE A 984 -53.15 30.52 23.30
CA PHE A 984 -53.97 31.04 24.38
C PHE A 984 -55.39 31.39 23.91
N TYR A 985 -55.51 31.88 22.68
CA TYR A 985 -56.80 32.10 22.03
C TYR A 985 -57.58 30.78 21.86
N ILE A 986 -56.92 29.71 21.40
CA ILE A 986 -57.52 28.37 21.30
C ILE A 986 -57.98 27.88 22.68
N ALA A 987 -57.13 28.00 23.70
CA ALA A 987 -57.47 27.58 25.06
C ALA A 987 -58.71 28.32 25.61
N GLU A 988 -58.82 29.63 25.36
CA GLU A 988 -59.95 30.45 25.80
C GLU A 988 -61.25 30.09 25.05
N LYS A 989 -61.20 29.99 23.72
CA LYS A 989 -62.38 29.72 22.89
C LYS A 989 -62.95 28.31 23.09
N LEU A 990 -62.08 27.31 23.23
CA LEU A 990 -62.48 25.92 23.44
C LEU A 990 -62.63 25.57 24.94
N LYS A 991 -62.46 26.56 25.85
CA LYS A 991 -62.50 26.39 27.32
C LYS A 991 -61.60 25.26 27.84
N LEU A 992 -60.39 25.17 27.30
CA LEU A 992 -59.41 24.14 27.65
C LEU A 992 -58.40 24.64 28.69
N ASP A 993 -57.94 23.72 29.53
CA ASP A 993 -56.81 23.99 30.42
C ASP A 993 -55.51 24.11 29.60
N ILE A 994 -54.53 24.83 30.14
CA ILE A 994 -53.19 24.96 29.58
C ILE A 994 -52.22 24.10 30.41
N VAL A 995 -51.41 23.26 29.75
CA VAL A 995 -50.36 22.46 30.39
C VAL A 995 -48.98 22.91 29.89
N PRO A 996 -48.14 23.53 30.73
CA PRO A 996 -46.81 23.95 30.33
C PRO A 996 -45.81 22.80 30.25
N LEU A 997 -45.06 22.73 29.15
CA LEU A 997 -43.96 21.81 28.94
C LEU A 997 -42.65 22.58 28.74
N VAL A 998 -41.66 22.35 29.58
CA VAL A 998 -40.31 22.91 29.37
C VAL A 998 -39.38 21.81 28.88
N LEU A 999 -38.80 22.03 27.71
CA LEU A 999 -37.82 21.17 27.04
C LEU A 999 -36.41 21.70 27.29
N HIS A 1000 -35.52 20.86 27.80
CA HIS A 1000 -34.14 21.23 28.13
C HIS A 1000 -33.13 20.19 27.60
N GLY A 1001 -31.98 20.67 27.10
CA GLY A 1001 -30.86 19.85 26.59
C GLY A 1001 -31.06 19.19 25.22
N ILE A 1002 -32.29 19.21 24.68
CA ILE A 1002 -32.61 18.72 23.34
C ILE A 1002 -31.97 19.61 22.26
N HIS A 1003 -31.84 20.92 22.51
CA HIS A 1003 -31.17 21.85 21.61
C HIS A 1003 -29.73 21.42 21.29
N TYR A 1004 -28.90 21.16 22.31
CA TYR A 1004 -27.52 20.72 22.10
C TYR A 1004 -27.45 19.42 21.30
N THR A 1005 -28.33 18.47 21.63
CA THR A 1005 -28.40 17.15 21.00
C THR A 1005 -28.59 17.23 19.49
N MET A 1006 -29.42 18.16 19.01
CA MET A 1006 -29.58 18.44 17.58
C MET A 1006 -29.97 19.90 17.36
N GLN A 1007 -28.97 20.72 17.04
CA GLN A 1007 -29.13 22.15 16.82
C GLN A 1007 -29.75 22.46 15.46
N LYS A 1008 -30.41 23.60 15.35
CA LYS A 1008 -30.97 24.06 14.08
C LYS A 1008 -29.85 24.41 13.09
N GLY A 1009 -29.86 23.78 11.91
CA GLY A 1009 -28.84 23.96 10.87
C GLY A 1009 -27.71 22.93 10.92
N ASP A 1010 -27.65 22.14 11.99
CA ASP A 1010 -26.79 20.96 12.10
C ASP A 1010 -27.63 19.69 11.96
N TRP A 1011 -27.03 18.65 11.40
CA TRP A 1011 -27.63 17.32 11.29
C TRP A 1011 -26.87 16.28 12.12
N LEU A 1012 -25.78 16.67 12.79
CA LEU A 1012 -25.11 15.79 13.73
C LEU A 1012 -25.97 15.55 14.97
N LEU A 1013 -26.24 14.28 15.28
CA LEU A 1013 -26.88 13.86 16.51
C LEU A 1013 -25.81 13.69 17.60
N LYS A 1014 -25.76 14.64 18.54
CA LYS A 1014 -24.73 14.71 19.58
C LYS A 1014 -25.11 13.89 20.82
N ASP A 1015 -24.12 13.44 21.56
CA ASP A 1015 -24.30 12.70 22.81
C ASP A 1015 -24.76 13.68 23.89
N GLY A 1016 -25.94 13.47 24.46
CA GLY A 1016 -26.57 14.49 25.31
C GLY A 1016 -27.66 13.96 26.21
N THR A 1017 -28.31 14.86 26.93
CA THR A 1017 -29.50 14.56 27.75
C THR A 1017 -30.63 15.47 27.32
N GLY A 1018 -31.77 14.88 26.93
CA GLY A 1018 -33.02 15.59 26.65
C GLY A 1018 -34.02 15.35 27.78
N SER A 1019 -34.48 16.43 28.39
CA SER A 1019 -35.45 16.39 29.49
C SER A 1019 -36.75 17.11 29.10
N ILE A 1020 -37.88 16.52 29.47
CA ILE A 1020 -39.22 17.09 29.35
C ILE A 1020 -39.77 17.31 30.76
N TYR A 1021 -40.07 18.56 31.11
CA TYR A 1021 -40.63 18.93 32.40
C TYR A 1021 -42.12 19.25 32.23
N PHE A 1022 -42.97 18.47 32.88
CA PHE A 1022 -44.38 18.78 33.03
C PHE A 1022 -44.58 19.71 34.22
N ASN A 1023 -45.43 20.73 34.05
CA ASN A 1023 -45.78 21.70 35.08
C ASN A 1023 -47.27 21.64 35.39
N GLU A 1024 -47.68 22.38 36.43
CA GLU A 1024 -49.07 22.46 36.87
C GLU A 1024 -50.01 22.88 35.73
N ARG A 1025 -51.13 22.16 35.64
CA ARG A 1025 -52.23 22.46 34.73
C ARG A 1025 -52.94 23.73 35.18
N ILE A 1026 -53.16 24.66 34.25
CA ILE A 1026 -53.76 25.97 34.49
C ILE A 1026 -55.17 25.98 33.91
N THR A 1027 -56.18 26.15 34.76
CA THR A 1027 -57.58 26.17 34.34
C THR A 1027 -57.93 27.49 33.62
N PRO A 1028 -59.04 27.55 32.86
CA PRO A 1028 -59.50 28.78 32.22
C PRO A 1028 -59.72 29.93 33.22
N ASP A 1029 -60.26 29.63 34.40
CA ASP A 1029 -60.59 30.62 35.45
C ASP A 1029 -59.36 31.10 36.25
N ASP A 1030 -58.18 30.51 36.01
CA ASP A 1030 -56.95 30.86 36.69
C ASP A 1030 -56.37 32.20 36.16
N ALA A 1031 -56.45 33.22 37.00
CA ALA A 1031 -56.00 34.58 36.71
C ALA A 1031 -54.49 34.81 36.92
N ARG A 1032 -53.69 33.81 37.32
CA ARG A 1032 -52.24 33.95 37.61
C ARG A 1032 -51.44 34.57 36.46
N PHE A 1033 -51.87 34.37 35.22
CA PHE A 1033 -51.19 34.86 34.02
C PHE A 1033 -51.94 36.00 33.31
N GLY A 1034 -52.95 36.60 33.94
CA GLY A 1034 -53.83 37.60 33.33
C GLY A 1034 -55.15 37.01 32.84
N THR A 1035 -56.10 37.89 32.51
CA THR A 1035 -57.49 37.52 32.19
C THR A 1035 -57.76 37.47 30.69
N THR A 1036 -56.95 38.15 29.86
CA THR A 1036 -57.06 38.09 28.40
C THR A 1036 -56.01 37.15 27.80
N TYR A 1037 -56.33 36.47 26.68
CA TYR A 1037 -55.35 35.65 25.95
C TYR A 1037 -54.04 36.40 25.59
N SER A 1038 -54.10 37.72 25.39
CA SER A 1038 -52.93 38.56 25.10
C SER A 1038 -52.01 38.74 26.31
N GLU A 1039 -52.59 39.01 27.48
CA GLU A 1039 -51.85 39.11 28.74
C GLU A 1039 -51.29 37.75 29.15
N ARG A 1040 -52.11 36.69 29.03
CA ARG A 1040 -51.70 35.30 29.26
C ARG A 1040 -50.47 34.94 28.43
N ALA A 1041 -50.47 35.22 27.12
CA ALA A 1041 -49.31 34.95 26.27
C ALA A 1041 -48.03 35.66 26.74
N LYS A 1042 -48.13 36.92 27.18
CA LYS A 1042 -46.99 37.73 27.64
C LYS A 1042 -46.45 37.22 28.98
N GLN A 1043 -47.32 37.05 29.98
CA GLN A 1043 -46.92 36.64 31.32
C GLN A 1043 -46.46 35.19 31.35
N PHE A 1044 -47.15 34.30 30.65
CA PHE A 1044 -46.76 32.90 30.52
C PHE A 1044 -45.41 32.75 29.80
N GLY A 1045 -45.17 33.53 28.74
CA GLY A 1045 -43.86 33.56 28.09
C GLY A 1045 -42.74 34.08 28.99
N LYS A 1046 -43.02 35.07 29.86
CA LYS A 1046 -42.07 35.54 30.88
C LYS A 1046 -41.77 34.44 31.90
N TRP A 1047 -42.81 33.76 32.37
CA TRP A 1047 -42.68 32.65 33.33
C TRP A 1047 -41.92 31.46 32.74
N MET A 1048 -42.21 31.01 31.50
CA MET A 1048 -41.47 29.90 30.88
C MET A 1048 -39.98 30.22 30.67
N ARG A 1049 -39.64 31.49 30.38
CA ARG A 1049 -38.23 31.93 30.33
C ARG A 1049 -37.55 31.82 31.69
N ALA A 1050 -38.23 32.25 32.75
CA ALA A 1050 -37.71 32.11 34.11
C ALA A 1050 -37.52 30.63 34.46
N GLN A 1051 -38.52 29.78 34.21
CA GLN A 1051 -38.43 28.33 34.46
C GLN A 1051 -37.29 27.66 33.70
N LEU A 1052 -37.11 27.96 32.40
CA LEU A 1052 -35.96 27.44 31.66
C LEU A 1052 -34.63 27.94 32.26
N THR A 1053 -34.57 29.19 32.70
CA THR A 1053 -33.38 29.76 33.34
C THR A 1053 -33.05 29.06 34.67
N ASP A 1054 -34.07 28.77 35.47
CA ASP A 1054 -33.93 28.04 36.74
C ASP A 1054 -33.44 26.61 36.48
N ILE A 1055 -34.04 25.91 35.51
CA ILE A 1055 -33.60 24.57 35.09
C ILE A 1055 -32.16 24.60 34.59
N LYS A 1056 -31.78 25.59 33.76
CA LYS A 1056 -30.40 25.73 33.28
C LYS A 1056 -29.43 25.97 34.44
N THR A 1057 -29.81 26.82 35.39
CA THR A 1057 -29.00 27.11 36.58
C THR A 1057 -28.78 25.86 37.45
N GLU A 1058 -29.79 25.00 37.58
CA GLU A 1058 -29.70 23.73 38.32
C GLU A 1058 -28.92 22.64 37.56
N ARG A 1059 -29.07 22.57 36.23
CA ARG A 1059 -28.64 21.41 35.42
C ARG A 1059 -27.39 21.64 34.58
N GLU A 1060 -27.15 22.84 34.09
CA GLU A 1060 -26.00 23.19 33.25
C GLU A 1060 -24.77 23.49 34.12
N THR A 1061 -24.41 22.53 34.98
CA THR A 1061 -23.18 22.58 35.77
C THR A 1061 -21.96 22.22 34.90
N PRO A 1062 -20.71 22.49 35.31
CA PRO A 1062 -19.53 22.06 34.57
C PRO A 1062 -19.59 20.63 33.99
N ARG A 1063 -20.07 19.65 34.77
CA ARG A 1063 -20.22 18.25 34.32
C ARG A 1063 -21.15 18.07 33.12
N TYR A 1064 -22.15 18.94 32.97
CA TYR A 1064 -23.05 18.94 31.81
C TYR A 1064 -22.29 19.20 30.51
N PHE A 1065 -21.29 20.10 30.55
CA PHE A 1065 -20.49 20.51 29.41
C PHE A 1065 -19.29 19.60 29.08
N ARG A 1066 -19.17 18.44 29.74
CA ARG A 1066 -18.02 17.54 29.54
C ARG A 1066 -17.85 17.13 28.07
N GLU A 1067 -18.95 16.88 27.36
CA GLU A 1067 -18.89 16.34 26.00
C GLU A 1067 -18.44 17.44 25.03
N GLN A 1068 -18.99 18.65 25.19
CA GLN A 1068 -18.60 19.86 24.48
C GLN A 1068 -17.10 20.09 24.59
N LEU A 1069 -16.58 20.07 25.83
CA LEU A 1069 -15.15 20.25 26.07
C LEU A 1069 -14.32 19.19 25.37
N ILE A 1070 -14.60 17.91 25.60
CA ILE A 1070 -13.82 16.80 25.03
C ILE A 1070 -13.76 16.90 23.50
N ARG A 1071 -14.88 17.23 22.86
CA ARG A 1071 -14.97 17.32 21.40
C ARG A 1071 -14.18 18.49 20.82
N SER A 1072 -13.95 19.55 21.59
CA SER A 1072 -13.06 20.65 21.20
C SER A 1072 -11.59 20.25 21.10
N TYR A 1073 -11.17 19.18 21.79
CA TYR A 1073 -9.78 18.70 21.78
C TYR A 1073 -9.58 17.38 21.01
N THR A 1074 -10.63 16.81 20.40
CA THR A 1074 -10.57 15.50 19.71
C THR A 1074 -9.48 15.42 18.62
N TYR A 1075 -9.32 16.46 17.80
CA TYR A 1075 -8.40 16.47 16.66
C TYR A 1075 -7.17 17.37 16.86
N LYS A 1076 -6.88 17.75 18.10
CA LYS A 1076 -5.79 18.69 18.45
C LYS A 1076 -4.50 17.98 18.89
N GLY A 1077 -4.39 16.68 18.65
CA GLY A 1077 -3.21 15.88 18.92
C GLY A 1077 -3.53 14.43 19.27
N PRO A 1078 -2.53 13.52 19.22
CA PRO A 1078 -2.74 12.09 19.37
C PRO A 1078 -3.21 11.67 20.77
N VAL A 1079 -2.81 12.42 21.80
CA VAL A 1079 -3.11 12.12 23.21
C VAL A 1079 -3.94 13.21 23.91
N LEU A 1080 -4.14 14.38 23.29
CA LEU A 1080 -4.74 15.53 23.97
C LEU A 1080 -6.21 15.28 24.36
N GLU A 1081 -6.99 14.60 23.53
CA GLU A 1081 -8.36 14.20 23.92
C GLU A 1081 -8.35 13.28 25.14
N TRP A 1082 -7.45 12.31 25.17
CA TRP A 1082 -7.32 11.39 26.29
C TRP A 1082 -6.91 12.12 27.57
N TYR A 1083 -5.93 13.03 27.46
CA TYR A 1083 -5.49 13.89 28.57
C TYR A 1083 -6.65 14.75 29.09
N CYS A 1084 -7.42 15.40 28.21
CA CYS A 1084 -8.61 16.17 28.58
C CYS A 1084 -9.64 15.30 29.34
N ARG A 1085 -9.94 14.09 28.86
CA ARG A 1085 -10.88 13.16 29.51
C ARG A 1085 -10.42 12.74 30.90
N VAL A 1086 -9.13 12.41 31.05
CA VAL A 1086 -8.58 11.92 32.31
C VAL A 1086 -8.45 13.06 33.32
N LYS A 1087 -7.84 14.19 32.93
CA LYS A 1087 -7.65 15.37 33.79
C LYS A 1087 -9.00 15.85 34.34
N THR A 1088 -9.97 16.14 33.48
CA THR A 1088 -11.28 16.65 33.92
C THR A 1088 -12.02 15.68 34.85
N LYS A 1089 -11.89 14.37 34.63
CA LYS A 1089 -12.48 13.34 35.51
C LYS A 1089 -11.80 13.29 36.88
N LEU A 1090 -10.47 13.39 36.93
CA LEU A 1090 -9.70 13.45 38.19
C LEU A 1090 -10.07 14.69 39.00
N GLU A 1091 -10.35 15.80 38.32
CA GLU A 1091 -10.76 17.07 38.94
C GLU A 1091 -12.26 17.16 39.27
N GLY A 1092 -12.98 16.03 39.19
CA GLY A 1092 -14.43 16.03 39.47
C GLY A 1092 -15.23 16.94 38.55
N TYR A 1093 -14.73 17.24 37.35
CA TYR A 1093 -15.26 18.19 36.37
C TYR A 1093 -15.30 19.65 36.85
N TYR A 1094 -14.46 20.03 37.82
CA TYR A 1094 -14.38 21.40 38.36
C TYR A 1094 -15.66 21.91 39.02
N GLU A 1095 -16.56 21.01 39.43
CA GLU A 1095 -17.84 21.38 40.07
C GLU A 1095 -17.67 22.22 41.32
N GLN A 1096 -16.63 21.93 42.10
CA GLN A 1096 -16.35 22.64 43.35
C GLN A 1096 -16.04 24.12 43.07
N PHE A 1097 -15.17 24.42 42.11
CA PHE A 1097 -14.86 25.79 41.71
C PHE A 1097 -16.10 26.55 41.25
N HIS A 1098 -17.03 25.88 40.56
CA HIS A 1098 -18.27 26.52 40.11
C HIS A 1098 -19.14 27.03 41.26
N THR A 1099 -19.15 26.32 42.40
CA THR A 1099 -19.90 26.72 43.61
C THR A 1099 -19.20 27.80 44.45
N LEU A 1100 -17.89 27.99 44.27
CA LEU A 1100 -17.09 28.89 45.11
C LEU A 1100 -16.99 30.32 44.57
N ILE A 1101 -17.23 30.53 43.27
CA ILE A 1101 -17.21 31.86 42.63
C ILE A 1101 -18.61 32.34 42.24
N PRO A 1102 -18.88 33.66 42.23
CA PRO A 1102 -20.13 34.23 41.74
C PRO A 1102 -20.47 33.79 40.30
N ARG A 1103 -21.75 33.84 39.91
CA ARG A 1103 -22.22 33.44 38.56
C ARG A 1103 -22.03 34.53 37.49
N GLU A 1104 -21.58 35.71 37.88
CA GLU A 1104 -21.26 36.85 37.00
C GLU A 1104 -20.08 37.62 37.57
N GLY A 1105 -19.37 38.37 36.72
CA GLY A 1105 -18.15 39.10 37.08
C GLY A 1105 -16.95 38.72 36.23
N LYS A 1106 -15.83 39.40 36.47
CA LYS A 1106 -14.54 39.17 35.77
C LYS A 1106 -13.62 38.28 36.61
N PHE A 1107 -13.10 37.22 36.00
CA PHE A 1107 -12.32 36.19 36.67
C PHE A 1107 -11.01 35.87 35.95
N TYR A 1108 -9.95 35.61 36.72
CA TYR A 1108 -8.69 35.08 36.21
C TYR A 1108 -8.50 33.61 36.58
N ASP A 1109 -7.99 32.82 35.63
CA ASP A 1109 -7.53 31.45 35.83
C ASP A 1109 -6.01 31.41 35.58
N LEU A 1110 -5.23 31.51 36.66
CA LEU A 1110 -3.77 31.60 36.60
C LEU A 1110 -3.16 30.19 36.60
N GLY A 1111 -2.46 29.88 35.50
CA GLY A 1111 -2.01 28.52 35.19
C GLY A 1111 -3.09 27.67 34.51
N CYS A 1112 -3.89 28.29 33.65
CA CYS A 1112 -5.06 27.65 33.03
C CYS A 1112 -4.73 26.45 32.13
N GLY A 1113 -3.47 26.27 31.73
CA GLY A 1113 -3.04 25.23 30.80
C GLY A 1113 -3.79 25.32 29.47
N TYR A 1114 -4.48 24.23 29.10
CA TYR A 1114 -5.30 24.17 27.89
C TYR A 1114 -6.68 24.86 28.03
N GLY A 1115 -6.99 25.49 29.17
CA GLY A 1115 -8.24 26.21 29.41
C GLY A 1115 -9.45 25.34 29.77
N PHE A 1116 -9.23 24.08 30.18
CA PHE A 1116 -10.33 23.14 30.47
C PHE A 1116 -11.29 23.65 31.54
N MET A 1117 -10.75 24.15 32.65
CA MET A 1117 -11.55 24.70 33.75
C MET A 1117 -12.22 26.00 33.32
N THR A 1118 -11.47 26.91 32.69
CA THR A 1118 -11.95 28.19 32.16
C THR A 1118 -13.22 28.01 31.31
N TYR A 1119 -13.18 27.12 30.32
CA TYR A 1119 -14.33 26.83 29.45
C TYR A 1119 -15.52 26.26 30.23
N MET A 1120 -15.29 25.26 31.10
CA MET A 1120 -16.39 24.61 31.83
C MET A 1120 -17.06 25.55 32.83
N LEU A 1121 -16.30 26.41 33.51
CA LEU A 1121 -16.83 27.38 34.47
C LEU A 1121 -17.58 28.52 33.79
N HIS A 1122 -17.09 28.97 32.62
CA HIS A 1122 -17.79 29.96 31.80
C HIS A 1122 -19.08 29.39 31.21
N TRP A 1123 -19.06 28.22 30.56
CA TRP A 1123 -20.27 27.65 29.95
C TRP A 1123 -21.36 27.34 30.98
N ALA A 1124 -20.98 26.98 32.21
CA ALA A 1124 -21.94 26.79 33.31
C ALA A 1124 -22.55 28.08 33.87
N ALA A 1125 -21.94 29.23 33.60
CA ALA A 1125 -22.43 30.55 33.97
C ALA A 1125 -21.95 31.61 32.94
N PRO A 1126 -22.67 31.77 31.80
CA PRO A 1126 -22.20 32.55 30.65
C PRO A 1126 -21.96 34.05 30.90
N LYS A 1127 -22.38 34.57 32.06
CA LYS A 1127 -22.12 35.94 32.48
C LYS A 1127 -20.75 36.14 33.15
N ARG A 1128 -19.98 35.06 33.34
CA ARG A 1128 -18.60 35.15 33.83
C ARG A 1128 -17.69 35.53 32.67
N GLU A 1129 -16.98 36.64 32.78
CA GLU A 1129 -15.86 36.93 31.90
C GLU A 1129 -14.62 36.23 32.46
N PHE A 1130 -13.92 35.44 31.64
CA PHE A 1130 -12.77 34.67 32.06
C PHE A 1130 -11.53 35.00 31.24
N ILE A 1131 -10.42 35.21 31.95
CA ILE A 1131 -9.10 35.38 31.39
C ILE A 1131 -8.20 34.25 31.89
N GLY A 1132 -7.88 33.30 31.02
CA GLY A 1132 -6.92 32.24 31.31
C GLY A 1132 -5.50 32.70 31.03
N VAL A 1133 -4.58 32.48 31.96
CA VAL A 1133 -3.17 32.86 31.82
C VAL A 1133 -2.29 31.64 32.02
N ASP A 1134 -1.33 31.42 31.13
CA ASP A 1134 -0.31 30.38 31.25
C ASP A 1134 0.95 30.85 30.51
N TYR A 1135 2.13 30.41 30.92
CA TYR A 1135 3.37 30.81 30.27
C TYR A 1135 3.66 29.99 29.01
N ASP A 1136 3.00 28.83 28.85
CA ASP A 1136 3.13 27.92 27.71
C ASP A 1136 2.29 28.40 26.51
N ASP A 1137 2.96 28.98 25.52
CA ASP A 1137 2.39 29.52 24.29
C ASP A 1137 1.52 28.49 23.54
N GLU A 1138 2.01 27.26 23.40
CA GLU A 1138 1.32 26.20 22.68
C GLU A 1138 -0.03 25.86 23.33
N LYS A 1139 -0.09 25.86 24.67
CA LYS A 1139 -1.33 25.57 25.42
C LYS A 1139 -2.34 26.69 25.27
N ILE A 1140 -1.89 27.94 25.37
CA ILE A 1140 -2.71 29.14 25.22
C ILE A 1140 -3.28 29.23 23.80
N GLU A 1141 -2.47 29.03 22.78
CA GLU A 1141 -2.92 29.07 21.40
C GLU A 1141 -3.92 27.92 21.10
N THR A 1142 -3.65 26.73 21.63
CA THR A 1142 -4.58 25.59 21.55
C THR A 1142 -5.91 25.90 22.24
N ALA A 1143 -5.88 26.55 23.41
CA ALA A 1143 -7.06 26.96 24.17
C ALA A 1143 -7.87 28.04 23.42
N GLN A 1144 -7.19 29.00 22.80
CA GLN A 1144 -7.77 30.11 22.04
C GLN A 1144 -8.59 29.64 20.83
N HIS A 1145 -8.22 28.52 20.21
CA HIS A 1145 -8.86 27.98 19.00
C HIS A 1145 -9.94 26.93 19.29
N ASN A 1146 -10.74 27.10 20.34
CA ASN A 1146 -11.90 26.25 20.59
C ASN A 1146 -13.08 26.68 19.71
N PHE A 1147 -13.75 25.73 19.04
CA PHE A 1147 -14.89 26.04 18.16
C PHE A 1147 -16.13 26.58 18.89
N LEU A 1148 -16.16 26.53 20.23
CA LEU A 1148 -17.21 27.07 21.09
C LEU A 1148 -16.75 28.28 21.92
N ARG A 1149 -15.60 28.88 21.60
CA ARG A 1149 -15.14 30.10 22.26
C ARG A 1149 -16.04 31.28 21.88
N ASP A 1150 -16.40 32.09 22.86
CA ASP A 1150 -17.07 33.37 22.65
C ASP A 1150 -16.21 34.56 23.12
N GLU A 1151 -16.78 35.77 23.06
CA GLU A 1151 -16.10 37.03 23.39
C GLU A 1151 -15.75 37.19 24.87
N ASN A 1152 -16.41 36.44 25.76
CA ASN A 1152 -16.22 36.53 27.22
C ASN A 1152 -15.12 35.60 27.74
N ILE A 1153 -14.47 34.83 26.86
CA ILE A 1153 -13.30 34.02 27.17
C ILE A 1153 -12.10 34.52 26.37
N SER A 1154 -11.02 34.83 27.09
CA SER A 1154 -9.72 35.12 26.48
C SER A 1154 -8.60 34.32 27.16
N PHE A 1155 -7.56 34.01 26.39
CA PHE A 1155 -6.36 33.37 26.88
C PHE A 1155 -5.15 34.25 26.57
N GLN A 1156 -4.25 34.39 27.54
CA GLN A 1156 -3.07 35.25 27.46
C GLN A 1156 -1.82 34.46 27.84
N GLN A 1157 -0.76 34.65 27.06
CA GLN A 1157 0.55 34.15 27.45
C GLN A 1157 1.12 35.07 28.54
N GLY A 1158 1.51 34.51 29.68
CA GLY A 1158 2.08 35.31 30.78
C GLY A 1158 2.85 34.47 31.79
N ASP A 1159 4.04 34.96 32.17
CA ASP A 1159 4.81 34.40 33.29
C ASP A 1159 4.23 34.94 34.61
N LEU A 1160 3.70 34.04 35.45
CA LEU A 1160 3.07 34.43 36.72
C LEU A 1160 4.03 35.11 37.70
N THR A 1161 5.35 34.97 37.55
CA THR A 1161 6.32 35.70 38.37
C THR A 1161 6.29 37.22 38.11
N GLN A 1162 5.85 37.65 36.93
CA GLN A 1162 5.81 39.05 36.48
C GLN A 1162 4.39 39.54 36.16
N PHE A 1163 3.49 38.63 35.80
CA PHE A 1163 2.14 38.94 35.39
C PHE A 1163 1.37 39.62 36.54
N THR A 1164 0.63 40.66 36.19
CA THR A 1164 -0.21 41.43 37.13
C THR A 1164 -1.64 41.44 36.59
N PRO A 1165 -2.59 40.77 37.27
CA PRO A 1165 -4.00 40.80 36.87
C PRO A 1165 -4.59 42.22 36.95
N GLU A 1166 -5.56 42.51 36.10
CA GLU A 1166 -6.38 43.72 36.22
C GLU A 1166 -7.46 43.57 37.29
N ALA A 1167 -8.17 44.67 37.61
CA ALA A 1167 -9.28 44.67 38.56
C ALA A 1167 -10.31 43.57 38.23
N CYS A 1168 -10.60 42.70 39.20
CA CYS A 1168 -11.45 41.51 39.00
C CYS A 1168 -12.20 41.09 40.27
N ASP A 1169 -13.23 40.25 40.08
CA ASP A 1169 -14.11 39.76 41.15
C ASP A 1169 -13.64 38.43 41.74
N GLY A 1170 -12.79 37.70 41.01
CA GLY A 1170 -12.15 36.52 41.53
C GLY A 1170 -10.93 36.05 40.75
N ILE A 1171 -10.03 35.36 41.44
CA ILE A 1171 -8.81 34.78 40.85
C ILE A 1171 -8.73 33.33 41.32
N ILE A 1172 -8.47 32.42 40.39
CA ILE A 1172 -8.22 31.01 40.67
C ILE A 1172 -6.76 30.71 40.35
N ILE A 1173 -6.05 30.11 41.31
CA ILE A 1173 -4.70 29.58 41.14
C ILE A 1173 -4.78 28.08 41.44
N SER A 1174 -4.60 27.24 40.42
CA SER A 1174 -4.76 25.78 40.56
C SER A 1174 -3.52 25.02 40.10
N ASP A 1175 -2.90 24.28 41.01
CA ASP A 1175 -1.73 23.40 40.79
C ASP A 1175 -0.53 24.10 40.15
N VAL A 1176 -0.27 25.35 40.52
CA VAL A 1176 0.81 26.16 39.92
C VAL A 1176 1.73 26.81 40.94
N LEU A 1177 1.28 27.06 42.18
CA LEU A 1177 2.15 27.71 43.18
C LEU A 1177 3.37 26.86 43.50
N HIS A 1178 3.24 25.54 43.49
CA HIS A 1178 4.35 24.64 43.75
C HIS A 1178 5.48 24.65 42.71
N TYR A 1179 5.32 25.35 41.58
CA TYR A 1179 6.41 25.60 40.63
C TYR A 1179 7.22 26.88 40.94
N LEU A 1180 6.73 27.72 41.85
CA LEU A 1180 7.35 28.99 42.23
C LEU A 1180 8.13 28.85 43.54
N VAL A 1181 9.24 29.58 43.68
CA VAL A 1181 9.94 29.65 44.97
C VAL A 1181 9.11 30.44 46.00
N PRO A 1182 9.28 30.22 47.31
CA PRO A 1182 8.41 30.84 48.34
C PRO A 1182 8.25 32.37 48.23
N GLU A 1183 9.32 33.08 47.90
CA GLU A 1183 9.29 34.55 47.69
C GLU A 1183 8.40 34.95 46.50
N GLN A 1184 8.45 34.17 45.41
CA GLN A 1184 7.62 34.37 44.24
C GLN A 1184 6.16 34.01 44.51
N GLN A 1185 5.90 33.00 45.36
CA GLN A 1185 4.54 32.66 45.80
C GLN A 1185 3.92 33.84 46.55
N GLU A 1186 4.58 34.38 47.57
CA GLU A 1186 4.06 35.53 48.32
C GLU A 1186 3.85 36.75 47.42
N SER A 1187 4.83 37.07 46.57
CA SER A 1187 4.74 38.19 45.61
C SER A 1187 3.56 38.07 44.64
N LEU A 1188 3.31 36.87 44.10
CA LEU A 1188 2.14 36.63 43.25
C LEU A 1188 0.83 36.82 44.02
N LEU A 1189 0.75 36.31 45.25
CA LEU A 1189 -0.45 36.46 46.09
C LEU A 1189 -0.73 37.93 46.43
N GLU A 1190 0.31 38.74 46.70
CA GLU A 1190 0.16 40.18 46.94
C GLU A 1190 -0.37 40.91 45.68
N ARG A 1191 0.16 40.60 44.49
CA ARG A 1191 -0.37 41.15 43.23
C ARG A 1191 -1.83 40.75 42.97
N CYS A 1192 -2.18 39.48 43.22
CA CYS A 1192 -3.55 39.00 43.09
C CYS A 1192 -4.49 39.73 44.05
N LEU A 1193 -4.07 39.96 45.30
CA LEU A 1193 -4.87 40.67 46.29
C LEU A 1193 -5.08 42.15 45.93
N ALA A 1194 -4.06 42.80 45.35
CA ALA A 1194 -4.17 44.18 44.87
C ALA A 1194 -5.19 44.31 43.74
N ALA A 1195 -5.27 43.31 42.85
CA ALA A 1195 -6.21 43.26 41.74
C ALA A 1195 -7.66 42.89 42.12
N LEU A 1196 -7.88 42.29 43.29
CA LEU A 1196 -9.23 41.89 43.72
C LEU A 1196 -10.07 43.08 44.18
N ASN A 1197 -11.29 43.17 43.65
CA ASN A 1197 -12.33 44.09 44.13
C ASN A 1197 -12.72 43.78 45.59
N ASN A 1198 -13.34 44.74 46.29
CA ASN A 1198 -13.90 44.49 47.63
C ASN A 1198 -15.00 43.43 47.54
N GLY A 1199 -14.99 42.44 48.43
CA GLY A 1199 -15.83 41.24 48.34
C GLY A 1199 -15.34 40.19 47.34
N GLY A 1200 -14.25 40.45 46.61
CA GLY A 1200 -13.64 39.52 45.67
C GLY A 1200 -13.03 38.28 46.34
N THR A 1201 -12.94 37.18 45.58
CA THR A 1201 -12.49 35.89 46.11
C THR A 1201 -11.23 35.37 45.41
N LEU A 1202 -10.19 35.04 46.19
CA LEU A 1202 -9.01 34.32 45.75
C LEU A 1202 -9.14 32.84 46.09
N ILE A 1203 -9.13 31.96 45.09
CA ILE A 1203 -9.19 30.51 45.27
C ILE A 1203 -7.82 29.92 44.93
N ILE A 1204 -7.24 29.22 45.88
CA ILE A 1204 -5.95 28.54 45.71
C ILE A 1204 -6.18 27.05 45.89
N ARG A 1205 -5.79 26.25 44.90
CA ARG A 1205 -5.81 24.80 44.97
C ARG A 1205 -4.41 24.28 44.74
N ASP A 1206 -3.78 23.72 45.76
CA ASP A 1206 -2.42 23.18 45.64
C ASP A 1206 -2.16 22.06 46.67
N GLY A 1207 -1.12 21.26 46.42
CA GLY A 1207 -0.65 20.21 47.28
C GLY A 1207 -0.03 20.75 48.57
N VAL A 1208 -0.55 20.29 49.71
CA VAL A 1208 -0.03 20.69 51.03
C VAL A 1208 0.90 19.61 51.59
N ALA A 1209 2.12 20.02 51.99
CA ALA A 1209 3.17 19.10 52.45
C ALA A 1209 2.81 18.33 53.75
N GLU A 1210 1.91 18.89 54.56
CA GLU A 1210 1.50 18.37 55.88
C GLU A 1210 0.75 17.03 55.80
N LEU A 1211 0.08 16.72 54.67
CA LEU A 1211 -0.72 15.52 54.48
C LEU A 1211 0.13 14.32 54.00
N GLN A 1212 1.17 13.95 54.76
CA GLN A 1212 2.27 13.07 54.36
C GLN A 1212 1.93 11.91 53.39
N ASP A 1213 0.99 11.02 53.73
CA ASP A 1213 0.67 9.86 52.90
C ASP A 1213 -0.05 10.21 51.59
N ARG A 1214 -0.94 11.21 51.60
CA ARG A 1214 -1.57 11.73 50.39
C ARG A 1214 -0.60 12.58 49.57
N HIS A 1215 0.34 13.25 50.24
CA HIS A 1215 1.35 14.10 49.64
C HIS A 1215 2.37 13.32 48.82
N LYS A 1216 2.76 12.10 49.26
CA LYS A 1216 3.58 11.18 48.46
C LYS A 1216 2.97 10.94 47.07
N ARG A 1217 1.64 10.78 46.99
CA ARG A 1217 0.92 10.58 45.72
C ARG A 1217 0.89 11.84 44.87
N THR A 1218 0.61 13.00 45.45
CA THR A 1218 0.67 14.30 44.73
C THR A 1218 2.07 14.57 44.17
N LYS A 1219 3.12 14.34 44.97
CA LYS A 1219 4.50 14.49 44.52
C LYS A 1219 4.84 13.53 43.38
N LEU A 1220 4.38 12.27 43.47
CA LEU A 1220 4.57 11.29 42.41
C LEU A 1220 3.86 11.75 41.12
N THR A 1221 2.61 12.21 41.19
CA THR A 1221 1.86 12.67 40.01
C THR A 1221 2.52 13.89 39.38
N GLU A 1222 3.05 14.83 40.17
CA GLU A 1222 3.79 15.98 39.63
C GLU A 1222 5.13 15.58 39.01
N VAL A 1223 5.84 14.60 39.58
CA VAL A 1223 7.05 14.03 38.96
C VAL A 1223 6.71 13.36 37.63
N PHE A 1224 5.59 12.63 37.54
CA PHE A 1224 5.12 12.08 36.26
C PHE A 1224 4.77 13.19 35.26
N SER A 1225 4.08 14.24 35.70
CA SER A 1225 3.67 15.37 34.85
C SER A 1225 4.86 16.18 34.33
N THR A 1226 5.84 16.47 35.18
CA THR A 1226 6.96 17.39 34.88
C THR A 1226 8.21 16.70 34.36
N ARG A 1227 8.55 15.50 34.87
CA ARG A 1227 9.81 14.80 34.52
C ARG A 1227 9.61 13.68 33.51
N ILE A 1228 8.53 12.91 33.61
CA ILE A 1228 8.31 11.72 32.76
C ILE A 1228 7.57 12.07 31.47
N PHE A 1229 6.34 12.58 31.59
CA PHE A 1229 5.50 12.91 30.44
C PHE A 1229 5.67 14.34 29.94
N LYS A 1230 6.24 15.23 30.77
CA LYS A 1230 6.51 16.66 30.45
C LYS A 1230 5.28 17.42 29.93
N PHE A 1231 4.09 17.09 30.43
CA PHE A 1231 2.87 17.85 30.14
C PHE A 1231 2.94 19.26 30.73
N ASN A 1232 3.69 19.45 31.82
CA ASN A 1232 3.96 20.74 32.43
C ASN A 1232 5.47 21.01 32.42
N LYS A 1233 5.89 22.23 32.04
CA LYS A 1233 7.29 22.68 32.16
C LYS A 1233 7.47 23.30 33.56
N THR A 1234 8.66 23.18 34.13
CA THR A 1234 9.03 23.83 35.41
C THR A 1234 10.49 24.26 35.34
N GLN A 1235 10.82 25.42 35.91
CA GLN A 1235 12.20 25.93 35.97
C GLN A 1235 12.87 25.66 37.32
N ASN A 1236 12.08 25.56 38.40
CA ASN A 1236 12.55 25.36 39.75
C ASN A 1236 12.18 23.95 40.28
N ASP A 1237 12.78 23.58 41.41
CA ASP A 1237 12.33 22.43 42.19
C ASP A 1237 10.90 22.67 42.73
N LEU A 1238 10.18 21.59 43.05
CA LEU A 1238 8.79 21.69 43.50
C LEU A 1238 8.73 22.19 44.96
N HIS A 1239 8.08 23.33 45.19
CA HIS A 1239 7.93 23.99 46.50
C HIS A 1239 6.47 24.00 46.95
N PHE A 1240 6.02 22.92 47.61
CA PHE A 1240 4.64 22.81 48.07
C PHE A 1240 4.33 23.76 49.24
N ILE A 1241 3.13 24.36 49.21
CA ILE A 1241 2.66 25.28 50.24
C ILE A 1241 2.31 24.57 51.56
N SER A 1242 2.31 25.32 52.67
CA SER A 1242 1.80 24.88 53.97
C SER A 1242 0.49 25.59 54.31
N ARG A 1243 -0.33 24.98 55.18
CA ARG A 1243 -1.56 25.62 55.65
C ARG A 1243 -1.22 26.88 56.44
N ALA A 1244 -0.20 26.79 57.30
CA ALA A 1244 0.27 27.89 58.12
C ALA A 1244 0.71 29.11 57.29
N PHE A 1245 1.31 28.90 56.11
CA PHE A 1245 1.70 29.98 55.22
C PHE A 1245 0.49 30.79 54.72
N LEU A 1246 -0.56 30.12 54.23
CA LEU A 1246 -1.76 30.81 53.72
C LEU A 1246 -2.60 31.43 54.85
N GLU A 1247 -2.70 30.78 56.00
CA GLU A 1247 -3.37 31.33 57.18
C GLU A 1247 -2.64 32.58 57.70
N GLY A 1248 -1.31 32.55 57.73
CA GLY A 1248 -0.47 33.70 58.06
C GLY A 1248 -0.65 34.85 57.06
N PHE A 1249 -0.65 34.54 55.76
CA PHE A 1249 -0.88 35.53 54.69
C PHE A 1249 -2.26 36.19 54.81
N ALA A 1250 -3.31 35.39 55.04
CA ALA A 1250 -4.67 35.90 55.24
C ALA A 1250 -4.76 36.83 56.46
N LYS A 1251 -4.14 36.44 57.58
CA LYS A 1251 -4.11 37.26 58.80
C LYS A 1251 -3.34 38.56 58.60
N LYS A 1252 -2.19 38.54 57.90
CA LYS A 1252 -1.38 39.73 57.56
C LYS A 1252 -2.18 40.78 56.79
N HIS A 1253 -3.10 40.34 55.93
CA HIS A 1253 -3.87 41.22 55.04
C HIS A 1253 -5.36 41.35 55.40
N GLY A 1254 -5.78 40.87 56.57
CA GLY A 1254 -7.17 41.00 57.03
C GLY A 1254 -8.22 40.22 56.23
N LEU A 1255 -7.82 39.13 55.56
CA LEU A 1255 -8.69 38.30 54.73
C LEU A 1255 -9.41 37.21 55.56
N GLU A 1256 -10.63 36.87 55.16
CA GLU A 1256 -11.29 35.66 55.66
C GLU A 1256 -10.77 34.45 54.87
N ILE A 1257 -10.36 33.37 55.55
CA ILE A 1257 -9.87 32.15 54.90
C ILE A 1257 -10.72 30.93 55.28
N GLN A 1258 -11.12 30.16 54.27
CA GLN A 1258 -11.79 28.87 54.43
C GLN A 1258 -10.96 27.78 53.75
N THR A 1259 -10.67 26.69 54.47
CA THR A 1259 -9.98 25.52 53.91
C THR A 1259 -10.97 24.39 53.67
N LEU A 1260 -10.95 23.81 52.47
CA LEU A 1260 -11.83 22.73 52.03
C LEU A 1260 -11.00 21.51 51.59
N ASP A 1261 -11.25 20.35 52.20
CA ASP A 1261 -10.65 19.06 51.80
C ASP A 1261 -11.69 18.22 51.05
N PHE A 1262 -11.56 18.19 49.73
CA PHE A 1262 -12.34 17.31 48.87
C PHE A 1262 -11.51 16.17 48.26
N ALA A 1263 -10.21 16.13 48.54
CA ALA A 1263 -9.28 15.22 47.88
C ALA A 1263 -9.19 13.88 48.64
N LYS A 1264 -9.74 12.82 48.05
CA LYS A 1264 -9.68 11.47 48.65
C LYS A 1264 -8.28 10.86 48.62
N TYR A 1265 -7.47 11.16 47.60
CA TYR A 1265 -6.25 10.42 47.29
C TYR A 1265 -4.99 11.29 47.11
N THR A 1266 -5.14 12.62 47.06
CA THR A 1266 -4.05 13.60 46.88
C THR A 1266 -4.04 14.57 48.06
N SER A 1267 -2.94 15.30 48.26
CA SER A 1267 -2.82 16.35 49.27
C SER A 1267 -3.34 17.71 48.80
N ASN A 1268 -4.12 17.76 47.73
CA ASN A 1268 -4.54 19.02 47.12
C ASN A 1268 -5.74 19.58 47.88
N LEU A 1269 -5.51 20.62 48.67
CA LEU A 1269 -6.55 21.34 49.40
C LEU A 1269 -6.99 22.56 48.61
N ILE A 1270 -8.25 22.98 48.80
CA ILE A 1270 -8.77 24.25 48.26
C ILE A 1270 -8.83 25.26 49.41
N PHE A 1271 -8.18 26.39 49.24
CA PHE A 1271 -8.21 27.54 50.13
C PHE A 1271 -8.99 28.66 49.45
N VAL A 1272 -9.96 29.22 50.16
CA VAL A 1272 -10.80 30.32 49.67
C VAL A 1272 -10.54 31.52 50.56
N LEU A 1273 -9.90 32.55 50.01
CA LEU A 1273 -9.63 33.80 50.71
C LEU A 1273 -10.57 34.89 50.19
N ARG A 1274 -11.25 35.60 51.08
CA ARG A 1274 -12.19 36.69 50.73
C ARG A 1274 -11.68 38.03 51.24
N LYS A 1275 -11.67 39.01 50.35
CA LYS A 1275 -11.32 40.40 50.65
C LYS A 1275 -12.55 41.10 51.25
N LYS A 1276 -12.39 41.62 52.47
CA LYS A 1276 -13.47 42.31 53.19
C LYS A 1276 -13.83 43.65 52.55
#